data_AF-A0A1I8IZK1-F1
#
_entry.id   AF-A0A1I8IZK1-F1
#
_cell.length_a   1.000
_cell.length_b   1.000
_cell.length_c   1.000
_cell.angle_alpha   90.00
_cell.angle_beta   90.00
_cell.angle_gamma   90.00
#
_symmetry.space_group_name_H-M   'P 1'
#
loop_
_entity.id
_entity.type
_entity.pdbx_description
1 polymer ?
#
loop_
_entity_poly.entity_id
_entity_poly.type
_entity_poly.pdbx_seq_one_letter_code
_entity_poly.pdbx_strand_id
1 'polypeptide(L)'
;SATSAAGAAAAAAAASKPFDKCTKDQIVYALMRFAVYIVDGNVNNLGNELWTKRPIQLIQTLLSPEWWPDTDLKLSFFDRILNVPLETRGANSVQTAQMNASLEVLRVLFDHLDRSALLTSMRLLSKGLCNCLRQASNPRAVKLMGPIVTRVFSLFPPESDQLNQFTKHSELVEFYMTIYKAILDGFSHYERTSVTNSPATAQLFASIMLLKATQADGNYVIVDRETFNATATDTGAYMTDMLITSFDIVKCRLNSMSVDTRRSFLQLLLHLIEKSSDTKLLKAIVSLIREWICVTRPEDQASAPVPKERCQLLMKVMSNISNSRIRDEDIIDEFLEAVYTVYSVPYYKNQEMFGKLEQAFCMGVDSGKPAIRNKFMRVYMSEVFEGPHANSLQSRLLFIVASHRWDKMGSCFWIPIAFEIFVRAALPEARVRLAQPGRYLGGAATGAESASSSSGPVVKQEAGLESEFAALAESDAKLFYCDQQDSVTGAPSTEADSKDDSKVADDDDMTGANAAQESLFPYEDPARLGTLLARDAQVMSELSDVTNALLLDGMAALCYVDHQLADSLFVSTFPKLWSLITESTTSAPGGQDVSRQLIPYVRKFIASGIHSHQMDVHPSSLRTFVSGVTKCPDITRTIPHPVLCYLGSQFHMWHECTLLLEHYYYGNSRVKRGAFETASSSAAVSTGSAGEFASDYEEGLLQIYSEMREEDYLAAIWSVRAPCEEMVKAVSYAQFGLFQQAVEAGEDALDRKFSNPTDAIMKDRFIEEHYLSYLRQLNRWAELPRFAQAFNCCNHRLVAECDWKLSDWRNMHNALSQLGNEYPRRDKWRIELLWGYWHLCGKARSDHADYVSPTLPQHVERFFKLSVDSVIKEWRRLPALVSAVHVPYLQATQQVMELHEASGIYATLNNVSYGRTPVTTTSLIHDMKSIIKTWKNRVPVIMDDLTHWHEVIQWRQHLFHEVHRTVSSSFVQDNPMQNHLKMIALHSFVTAMIQFAKWKKLQANEYNMAQPSYLKIKQDFKSRLDIVDSRKENILEAVEFMEKTSIKFFNAMEKAEFFSYKGVFFAMLNKGDEANKNFSMAIQLNDTVYRVWMHYGDFLEHDAPSRRDQNAILNGTYAIQCFMEAAKAQSECKARRPIAKSIWLLSFDDATGSLAKCFEERTANVQPSHFLAWINNLLVALLGVEGKHIVSLLIAISRQFPVPLYLPVRQLCAALKAEPNSQQPLWRCSNVLHRAKDFHAATLNAYEALCDGLSSLSLD
;
A
#
# COMPACT_ATOMS: atom_id res chain seq x y z
N SER A 1 36.60 -0.03 -74.21
CA SER A 1 37.20 0.26 -72.89
C SER A 1 38.56 0.99 -72.97
N ALA A 2 38.81 1.84 -73.99
CA ALA A 2 39.98 2.73 -74.00
C ALA A 2 39.67 4.19 -74.42
N THR A 3 38.43 4.50 -74.84
CA THR A 3 38.00 5.85 -75.22
C THR A 3 37.21 6.59 -74.14
N SER A 4 36.75 5.92 -73.08
CA SER A 4 36.09 6.58 -71.93
C SER A 4 37.06 7.08 -70.85
N ALA A 5 38.31 6.60 -70.84
CA ALA A 5 39.32 7.01 -69.87
C ALA A 5 40.00 8.34 -70.24
N ALA A 6 40.16 8.64 -71.54
CA ALA A 6 40.77 9.90 -72.01
C ALA A 6 39.86 11.13 -71.81
N GLY A 7 38.53 10.94 -71.89
CA GLY A 7 37.56 12.01 -71.61
C GLY A 7 37.49 12.38 -70.12
N ALA A 8 37.69 11.41 -69.23
CA ALA A 8 37.72 11.64 -67.78
C ALA A 8 39.00 12.37 -67.33
N ALA A 9 40.15 12.10 -67.94
CA ALA A 9 41.40 12.81 -67.65
C ALA A 9 41.39 14.27 -68.14
N ALA A 10 40.77 14.55 -69.29
CA ALA A 10 40.61 15.92 -69.80
C ALA A 10 39.61 16.75 -68.97
N ALA A 11 38.54 16.13 -68.47
CA ALA A 11 37.59 16.77 -67.55
C ALA A 11 38.22 17.05 -66.16
N ALA A 12 39.07 16.16 -65.66
CA ALA A 12 39.81 16.35 -64.41
C ALA A 12 40.86 17.48 -64.52
N ALA A 13 41.53 17.63 -65.66
CA ALA A 13 42.48 18.74 -65.89
C ALA A 13 41.79 20.10 -66.12
N ALA A 14 40.54 20.12 -66.60
CA ALA A 14 39.73 21.33 -66.67
C ALA A 14 39.18 21.76 -65.29
N ALA A 15 38.93 20.80 -64.39
CA ALA A 15 38.46 21.04 -63.03
C ALA A 15 39.53 21.56 -62.06
N SER A 16 40.81 21.52 -62.42
CA SER A 16 41.93 21.99 -61.58
C SER A 16 42.39 23.42 -61.87
N LYS A 17 41.69 24.18 -62.74
CA LYS A 17 41.94 25.63 -62.86
C LYS A 17 41.19 26.36 -61.75
N PRO A 18 41.86 27.21 -60.94
CA PRO A 18 41.15 28.04 -59.98
C PRO A 18 40.16 28.92 -60.75
N PHE A 19 38.89 28.90 -60.33
CA PHE A 19 37.87 29.78 -60.88
C PHE A 19 38.36 31.24 -60.87
N ASP A 20 38.21 31.95 -61.99
CA ASP A 20 38.49 33.38 -62.05
C ASP A 20 37.62 34.11 -61.01
N LYS A 21 38.13 35.19 -60.40
CA LYS A 21 37.40 35.96 -59.37
C LYS A 21 35.99 36.33 -59.82
N CYS A 22 35.84 36.75 -61.09
CA CYS A 22 34.54 37.05 -61.69
C CYS A 22 33.57 35.84 -61.69
N THR A 23 34.06 34.63 -61.94
CA THR A 23 33.24 33.40 -61.88
C THR A 23 32.90 32.98 -60.46
N LYS A 24 33.82 33.16 -59.50
CA LYS A 24 33.56 32.93 -58.07
C LYS A 24 32.46 33.84 -57.55
N ASP A 25 32.56 35.14 -57.86
CA ASP A 25 31.57 36.15 -57.49
C ASP A 25 30.19 35.85 -58.10
N GLN A 26 30.15 35.39 -59.36
CA GLN A 26 28.91 35.00 -60.03
C GLN A 26 28.26 33.75 -59.44
N ILE A 27 29.05 32.75 -59.04
CA ILE A 27 28.54 31.52 -58.40
C ILE A 27 27.92 31.86 -57.04
N VAL A 28 28.65 32.62 -56.22
CA VAL A 28 28.17 33.06 -54.91
C VAL A 28 26.91 33.93 -55.07
N TYR A 29 26.90 34.85 -56.03
CA TYR A 29 25.73 35.68 -56.32
C TYR A 29 24.52 34.88 -56.83
N ALA A 30 24.74 33.86 -57.65
CA ALA A 30 23.69 32.95 -58.13
C ALA A 30 23.11 32.12 -56.98
N LEU A 31 23.95 31.59 -56.10
CA LEU A 31 23.52 30.87 -54.90
C LEU A 31 22.71 31.76 -53.95
N MET A 32 23.14 33.02 -53.76
CA MET A 32 22.40 34.01 -52.97
C MET A 32 21.01 34.27 -53.55
N ARG A 33 20.90 34.48 -54.87
CA ARG A 33 19.59 34.66 -55.52
C ARG A 33 18.74 33.39 -55.46
N PHE A 34 19.35 32.23 -55.66
CA PHE A 34 18.66 30.96 -55.60
C PHE A 34 18.06 30.73 -54.20
N ALA A 35 18.83 30.97 -53.14
CA ALA A 35 18.36 30.85 -51.76
C ALA A 35 17.16 31.78 -51.46
N VAL A 36 17.13 32.98 -52.06
CA VAL A 36 16.08 33.97 -51.82
C VAL A 36 14.83 33.74 -52.67
N TYR A 37 14.97 33.33 -53.94
CA TYR A 37 13.85 33.23 -54.89
C TYR A 37 13.20 31.85 -54.98
N ILE A 38 13.80 30.79 -54.44
CA ILE A 38 13.23 29.42 -54.47
C ILE A 38 11.94 29.26 -53.66
N VAL A 39 11.57 30.29 -52.90
CA VAL A 39 10.43 30.27 -51.99
C VAL A 39 9.12 30.45 -52.77
N ASP A 40 8.64 29.40 -53.43
CA ASP A 40 7.30 29.38 -54.06
C ASP A 40 6.19 29.21 -53.01
N GLY A 41 5.04 29.87 -53.24
CA GLY A 41 3.94 30.06 -52.29
C GLY A 41 3.14 28.84 -51.82
N ASN A 42 3.67 27.61 -51.94
CA ASN A 42 3.02 26.39 -51.47
C ASN A 42 3.75 25.82 -50.25
N VAL A 43 3.23 26.12 -49.05
CA VAL A 43 3.89 25.93 -47.75
C VAL A 43 3.88 24.47 -47.24
N ASN A 44 3.29 23.51 -47.96
CA ASN A 44 3.02 22.16 -47.42
C ASN A 44 3.96 21.02 -47.88
N ASN A 45 5.10 21.29 -48.53
CA ASN A 45 6.05 20.23 -48.90
C ASN A 45 7.31 20.22 -48.00
N LEU A 46 7.50 19.13 -47.25
CA LEU A 46 8.69 18.86 -46.41
C LEU A 46 10.03 18.94 -47.18
N GLY A 47 9.99 18.87 -48.52
CA GLY A 47 11.17 19.03 -49.38
C GLY A 47 11.76 20.45 -49.39
N ASN A 48 10.96 21.50 -49.15
CA ASN A 48 11.41 22.89 -49.29
C ASN A 48 12.42 23.34 -48.23
N GLU A 49 12.48 22.72 -47.04
CA GLU A 49 13.51 23.06 -46.04
C GLU A 49 14.93 22.65 -46.46
N LEU A 50 15.08 21.52 -47.15
CA LEU A 50 16.38 21.06 -47.65
C LEU A 50 16.87 21.94 -48.80
N TRP A 51 15.96 22.36 -49.69
CA TRP A 51 16.27 23.24 -50.82
C TRP A 51 16.59 24.69 -50.41
N THR A 52 16.13 25.15 -49.24
CA THR A 52 16.43 26.48 -48.71
C THR A 52 17.68 26.49 -47.81
N LYS A 53 17.88 25.47 -46.96
CA LYS A 53 19.04 25.39 -46.04
C LYS A 53 20.35 25.00 -46.73
N ARG A 54 20.31 24.13 -47.74
CA ARG A 54 21.52 23.62 -48.42
C ARG A 54 22.29 24.71 -49.20
N PRO A 55 21.65 25.61 -49.94
CA PRO A 55 22.34 26.77 -50.53
C PRO A 55 23.01 27.65 -49.48
N ILE A 56 22.38 27.85 -48.31
CA ILE A 56 22.92 28.67 -47.23
C ILE A 56 24.16 28.01 -46.59
N GLN A 57 24.12 26.69 -46.36
CA GLN A 57 25.28 25.92 -45.89
C GLN A 57 26.43 25.92 -46.91
N LEU A 58 26.11 25.84 -48.21
CA LEU A 58 27.11 25.96 -49.28
C LEU A 58 27.73 27.36 -49.32
N ILE A 59 26.93 28.42 -49.16
CA ILE A 59 27.43 29.80 -49.03
C ILE A 59 28.36 29.92 -47.81
N GLN A 60 27.97 29.37 -46.67
CA GLN A 60 28.81 29.37 -45.45
C GLN A 60 30.14 28.62 -45.63
N THR A 61 30.11 27.50 -46.36
CA THR A 61 31.32 26.70 -46.62
C THR A 61 32.24 27.41 -47.62
N LEU A 62 31.67 27.96 -48.70
CA LEU A 62 32.43 28.66 -49.76
C LEU A 62 33.06 29.98 -49.28
N LEU A 63 32.41 30.67 -48.33
CA LEU A 63 32.92 31.92 -47.72
C LEU A 63 33.82 31.69 -46.50
N SER A 64 34.02 30.43 -46.08
CA SER A 64 34.97 30.13 -45.02
C SER A 64 36.41 30.45 -45.47
N PRO A 65 37.31 30.82 -44.54
CA PRO A 65 38.67 31.29 -44.87
C PRO A 65 39.53 30.26 -45.63
N GLU A 66 39.12 28.98 -45.64
CA GLU A 66 39.82 27.90 -46.34
C GLU A 66 39.52 27.83 -47.85
N TRP A 67 38.43 28.46 -48.33
CA TRP A 67 37.96 28.31 -49.72
C TRP A 67 38.10 29.59 -50.54
N TRP A 68 37.18 30.57 -50.44
CA TRP A 68 37.19 31.80 -51.28
C TRP A 68 37.10 33.10 -50.44
N PRO A 69 38.22 33.60 -49.87
CA PRO A 69 38.22 34.83 -49.07
C PRO A 69 38.07 36.13 -49.88
N ASP A 70 38.45 36.15 -51.17
CA ASP A 70 38.54 37.39 -51.99
C ASP A 70 37.28 37.73 -52.81
N THR A 71 36.07 37.29 -52.42
CA THR A 71 34.85 37.50 -53.20
C THR A 71 34.18 38.85 -52.95
N ASP A 72 33.87 39.59 -54.02
CA ASP A 72 33.21 40.91 -53.94
C ASP A 72 31.67 40.74 -53.97
N LEU A 73 31.03 40.83 -52.79
CA LEU A 73 29.60 40.56 -52.66
C LEU A 73 28.71 41.72 -53.13
N LYS A 74 27.87 41.47 -54.14
CA LYS A 74 26.87 42.45 -54.64
C LYS A 74 25.56 42.38 -53.83
N LEU A 75 25.45 43.18 -52.77
CA LEU A 75 24.29 43.17 -51.87
C LEU A 75 23.09 44.03 -52.33
N SER A 76 23.19 44.72 -53.46
CA SER A 76 22.17 45.69 -53.93
C SER A 76 20.80 45.09 -54.26
N PHE A 77 20.69 43.78 -54.52
CA PHE A 77 19.40 43.16 -54.78
C PHE A 77 18.58 42.94 -53.50
N PHE A 78 19.24 42.77 -52.35
CA PHE A 78 18.56 42.64 -51.05
C PHE A 78 17.82 43.93 -50.68
N ASP A 79 18.38 45.10 -51.00
CA ASP A 79 17.76 46.39 -50.73
C ASP A 79 16.38 46.52 -51.42
N ARG A 80 16.25 46.02 -52.66
CA ARG A 80 14.97 45.99 -53.39
C ARG A 80 13.93 45.08 -52.74
N ILE A 81 14.36 43.96 -52.15
CA ILE A 81 13.47 42.97 -51.53
C ILE A 81 13.05 43.45 -50.13
N LEU A 82 13.97 44.01 -49.35
CA LEU A 82 13.74 44.45 -47.98
C LEU A 82 12.93 45.76 -47.91
N ASN A 83 13.05 46.67 -48.88
CA ASN A 83 12.36 47.98 -48.90
C ASN A 83 10.89 47.97 -49.37
N VAL A 84 10.29 46.81 -49.66
CA VAL A 84 8.87 46.76 -50.06
C VAL A 84 7.95 47.20 -48.89
N PRO A 85 7.02 48.17 -49.09
CA PRO A 85 6.19 48.74 -48.02
C PRO A 85 5.27 47.73 -47.31
N LEU A 86 5.07 47.94 -46.00
CA LEU A 86 4.29 47.06 -45.12
C LEU A 86 2.85 46.79 -45.59
N GLU A 87 2.16 47.78 -46.18
CA GLU A 87 0.75 47.70 -46.58
C GLU A 87 0.50 46.70 -47.71
N THR A 88 1.54 46.36 -48.48
CA THR A 88 1.48 45.41 -49.59
C THR A 88 1.80 43.96 -49.19
N ARG A 89 2.26 43.73 -47.96
CA ARG A 89 2.72 42.41 -47.48
C ARG A 89 1.67 41.75 -46.58
N GLY A 90 0.94 40.77 -47.12
CA GLY A 90 0.11 39.87 -46.29
C GLY A 90 0.96 38.89 -45.46
N ALA A 91 0.46 38.45 -44.30
CA ALA A 91 1.17 37.57 -43.36
C ALA A 91 1.67 36.24 -43.97
N ASN A 92 0.99 35.72 -45.00
CA ASN A 92 1.34 34.48 -45.72
C ASN A 92 1.77 34.71 -47.18
N SER A 93 2.23 35.91 -47.52
CA SER A 93 2.67 36.22 -48.89
C SER A 93 4.07 35.66 -49.20
N VAL A 94 4.29 35.28 -50.46
CA VAL A 94 5.63 34.91 -51.01
C VAL A 94 6.68 35.97 -50.68
N GLN A 95 6.29 37.26 -50.67
CA GLN A 95 7.17 38.38 -50.34
C GLN A 95 7.65 38.36 -48.88
N THR A 96 6.81 37.96 -47.93
CA THR A 96 7.21 37.77 -46.51
C THR A 96 8.21 36.62 -46.35
N ALA A 97 8.05 35.57 -47.16
CA ALA A 97 8.94 34.41 -47.11
C ALA A 97 10.30 34.69 -47.79
N GLN A 98 10.30 35.43 -48.90
CA GLN A 98 11.52 35.96 -49.56
C GLN A 98 12.29 36.93 -48.66
N MET A 99 11.58 37.75 -47.86
CA MET A 99 12.20 38.60 -46.84
C MET A 99 12.91 37.76 -45.77
N ASN A 100 12.25 36.74 -45.21
CA ASN A 100 12.87 35.87 -44.20
C ASN A 100 14.09 35.13 -44.74
N ALA A 101 14.02 34.60 -45.96
CA ALA A 101 15.17 33.96 -46.63
C ALA A 101 16.32 34.96 -46.86
N SER A 102 16.00 36.22 -47.21
CA SER A 102 16.99 37.29 -47.35
C SER A 102 17.72 37.59 -46.04
N LEU A 103 16.99 37.64 -44.91
CA LEU A 103 17.59 37.84 -43.59
C LEU A 103 18.46 36.66 -43.16
N GLU A 104 18.09 35.43 -43.51
CA GLU A 104 18.87 34.23 -43.19
C GLU A 104 20.18 34.17 -43.98
N VAL A 105 20.16 34.55 -45.26
CA VAL A 105 21.38 34.70 -46.07
C VAL A 105 22.25 35.84 -45.50
N LEU A 106 21.66 37.01 -45.21
CA LEU A 106 22.40 38.16 -44.66
C LEU A 106 23.06 37.85 -43.32
N ARG A 107 22.42 37.06 -42.46
CA ARG A 107 23.02 36.58 -41.20
C ARG A 107 24.37 35.88 -41.46
N VAL A 108 24.41 34.92 -42.38
CA VAL A 108 25.63 34.19 -42.70
C VAL A 108 26.68 35.12 -43.33
N LEU A 109 26.27 36.04 -44.19
CA LEU A 109 27.20 36.99 -44.81
C LEU A 109 27.83 37.95 -43.80
N PHE A 110 27.06 38.45 -42.84
CA PHE A 110 27.55 39.42 -41.86
C PHE A 110 28.54 38.80 -40.86
N ASP A 111 28.50 37.49 -40.65
CA ASP A 111 29.52 36.79 -39.85
C ASP A 111 30.91 36.78 -40.53
N HIS A 112 30.94 36.78 -41.87
CA HIS A 112 32.17 36.67 -42.68
C HIS A 112 32.70 38.01 -43.23
N LEU A 113 31.93 39.11 -43.11
CA LEU A 113 32.35 40.44 -43.58
C LEU A 113 33.27 41.15 -42.58
N ASP A 114 34.34 41.76 -43.09
CA ASP A 114 35.24 42.63 -42.32
C ASP A 114 34.56 43.95 -41.90
N ARG A 115 35.10 44.61 -40.86
CA ARG A 115 34.52 45.85 -40.27
C ARG A 115 34.21 46.94 -41.33
N SER A 116 35.11 47.18 -42.28
CA SER A 116 34.93 48.22 -43.33
C SER A 116 33.88 47.83 -44.38
N ALA A 117 33.87 46.56 -44.79
CA ALA A 117 32.90 46.02 -45.73
C ALA A 117 31.49 45.96 -45.12
N LEU A 118 31.41 45.65 -43.82
CA LEU A 118 30.16 45.63 -43.08
C LEU A 118 29.54 47.03 -42.96
N LEU A 119 30.33 48.08 -42.65
CA LEU A 119 29.82 49.47 -42.66
C LEU A 119 29.28 49.89 -44.03
N THR A 120 29.98 49.51 -45.11
CA THR A 120 29.54 49.80 -46.49
C THR A 120 28.24 49.07 -46.84
N SER A 121 28.10 47.81 -46.42
CA SER A 121 26.87 47.03 -46.59
C SER A 121 25.69 47.57 -45.76
N MET A 122 25.97 48.02 -44.53
CA MET A 122 24.97 48.62 -43.64
C MET A 122 24.45 49.95 -44.20
N ARG A 123 25.30 50.75 -44.85
CA ARG A 123 24.87 51.96 -45.56
C ARG A 123 23.85 51.69 -46.67
N LEU A 124 23.98 50.55 -47.35
CA LEU A 124 23.08 50.14 -48.43
C LEU A 124 21.80 49.49 -47.90
N LEU A 125 21.89 48.70 -46.83
CA LEU A 125 20.82 47.85 -46.32
C LEU A 125 20.05 48.44 -45.13
N SER A 126 20.55 49.52 -44.50
CA SER A 126 19.99 50.09 -43.26
C SER A 126 18.49 50.37 -43.35
N LYS A 127 18.04 51.02 -44.44
CA LYS A 127 16.60 51.32 -44.65
C LYS A 127 15.75 50.05 -44.74
N GLY A 128 16.23 49.04 -45.46
CA GLY A 128 15.54 47.75 -45.60
C GLY A 128 15.47 46.98 -44.28
N LEU A 129 16.57 46.93 -43.54
CA LEU A 129 16.64 46.30 -42.22
C LEU A 129 15.78 47.04 -41.18
N CYS A 130 15.78 48.38 -41.20
CA CYS A 130 14.89 49.20 -40.37
C CYS A 130 13.40 48.95 -40.68
N ASN A 131 13.04 48.72 -41.95
CA ASN A 131 11.67 48.36 -42.33
C ASN A 131 11.27 46.97 -41.81
N CYS A 132 12.19 46.01 -41.82
CA CYS A 132 11.98 44.69 -41.23
C CYS A 132 11.82 44.76 -39.70
N LEU A 133 12.58 45.61 -39.02
CA LEU A 133 12.44 45.82 -37.57
C LEU A 133 11.13 46.53 -37.18
N ARG A 134 10.60 47.39 -38.06
CA ARG A 134 9.29 48.03 -37.89
C ARG A 134 8.10 47.06 -38.09
N GLN A 135 8.32 45.91 -38.74
CA GLN A 135 7.34 44.80 -38.83
C GLN A 135 7.28 44.00 -37.52
N ALA A 136 6.85 44.63 -36.42
CA ALA A 136 6.77 43.99 -35.10
C ALA A 136 5.80 42.78 -35.06
N SER A 137 4.89 42.65 -36.02
CA SER A 137 3.91 41.56 -36.09
C SER A 137 4.47 40.20 -36.55
N ASN A 138 5.70 40.12 -37.09
CA ASN A 138 6.30 38.85 -37.55
C ASN A 138 7.46 38.39 -36.65
N PRO A 139 7.24 37.45 -35.72
CA PRO A 139 8.27 37.02 -34.76
C PRO A 139 9.45 36.27 -35.41
N ARG A 140 9.26 35.67 -36.60
CA ARG A 140 10.33 34.96 -37.31
C ARG A 140 11.38 35.91 -37.87
N ALA A 141 10.95 37.05 -38.42
CA ALA A 141 11.85 38.08 -38.93
C ALA A 141 12.73 38.63 -37.81
N VAL A 142 12.15 38.88 -36.63
CA VAL A 142 12.89 39.40 -35.47
C VAL A 142 13.88 38.39 -34.90
N LYS A 143 13.53 37.09 -34.85
CA LYS A 143 14.48 36.02 -34.49
C LYS A 143 15.70 35.95 -35.41
N LEU A 144 15.51 36.15 -36.72
CA LEU A 144 16.60 36.17 -37.71
C LEU A 144 17.44 37.45 -37.65
N MET A 145 16.83 38.58 -37.25
CA MET A 145 17.53 39.83 -37.00
C MET A 145 18.41 39.80 -35.75
N GLY A 146 18.08 39.00 -34.73
CA GLY A 146 18.84 38.92 -33.47
C GLY A 146 20.35 38.68 -33.65
N PRO A 147 20.78 37.65 -34.39
CA PRO A 147 22.21 37.41 -34.68
C PRO A 147 22.88 38.53 -35.46
N ILE A 148 22.18 39.13 -36.43
CA ILE A 148 22.68 40.28 -37.22
C ILE A 148 22.93 41.48 -36.28
N VAL A 149 21.97 41.78 -35.40
CA VAL A 149 22.10 42.83 -34.38
C VAL A 149 23.26 42.50 -33.44
N THR A 150 23.35 41.27 -32.94
CA THR A 150 24.41 40.82 -32.03
C THR A 150 25.80 41.02 -32.64
N ARG A 151 25.99 40.62 -33.91
CA ARG A 151 27.26 40.78 -34.64
C ARG A 151 27.62 42.25 -34.88
N VAL A 152 26.64 43.08 -35.23
CA VAL A 152 26.84 44.52 -35.44
C VAL A 152 27.21 45.20 -34.11
N PHE A 153 26.57 44.82 -33.01
CA PHE A 153 26.83 45.38 -31.67
C PHE A 153 28.17 44.94 -31.08
N SER A 154 28.61 43.70 -31.32
CA SER A 154 29.94 43.24 -30.86
C SER A 154 31.09 43.87 -31.64
N LEU A 155 30.89 44.18 -32.93
CA LEU A 155 31.88 44.86 -33.76
C LEU A 155 31.90 46.38 -33.57
N PHE A 156 30.74 46.99 -33.33
CA PHE A 156 30.54 48.43 -33.19
C PHE A 156 29.69 48.74 -31.95
N PRO A 157 30.28 48.71 -30.76
CA PRO A 157 29.55 48.98 -29.53
C PRO A 157 29.03 50.43 -29.44
N PRO A 158 27.80 50.67 -28.93
CA PRO A 158 27.31 52.02 -28.66
C PRO A 158 28.01 52.63 -27.45
N GLU A 159 28.35 53.93 -27.52
CA GLU A 159 28.95 54.66 -26.40
C GLU A 159 27.85 55.09 -25.40
N SER A 160 28.09 54.92 -24.09
CA SER A 160 27.05 54.95 -23.04
C SER A 160 26.53 56.34 -22.63
N ASP A 161 27.17 57.44 -23.05
CA ASP A 161 27.06 58.70 -22.28
C ASP A 161 26.33 59.85 -22.98
N GLN A 162 25.75 59.67 -24.19
CA GLN A 162 24.95 60.73 -24.83
C GLN A 162 23.71 60.18 -25.53
N LEU A 163 22.54 60.44 -24.94
CA LEU A 163 21.18 60.12 -25.45
C LEU A 163 20.89 60.58 -26.90
N ASN A 164 21.77 61.38 -27.51
CA ASN A 164 21.62 61.89 -28.88
C ASN A 164 22.71 61.45 -29.87
N GLN A 165 23.72 60.67 -29.46
CA GLN A 165 24.72 60.07 -30.37
C GLN A 165 25.04 58.63 -29.96
N PHE A 166 24.28 57.68 -30.50
CA PHE A 166 24.45 56.25 -30.21
C PHE A 166 25.75 55.64 -30.78
N THR A 167 26.37 56.24 -31.81
CA THR A 167 27.61 55.75 -32.43
C THR A 167 28.40 56.87 -33.12
N LYS A 168 29.73 56.65 -33.28
CA LYS A 168 30.62 57.45 -34.13
C LYS A 168 30.41 57.22 -35.64
N HIS A 169 29.71 56.16 -36.03
CA HIS A 169 29.48 55.79 -37.42
C HIS A 169 28.11 56.29 -37.90
N SER A 170 28.11 57.32 -38.75
CA SER A 170 26.91 57.95 -39.31
C SER A 170 25.94 56.98 -39.98
N GLU A 171 26.46 55.86 -40.51
CA GLU A 171 25.72 54.83 -41.22
C GLU A 171 24.86 53.95 -40.30
N LEU A 172 25.17 53.89 -39.00
CA LEU A 172 24.50 53.02 -38.01
C LEU A 172 23.48 53.77 -37.13
N VAL A 173 23.45 55.11 -37.19
CA VAL A 173 22.59 55.94 -36.34
C VAL A 173 21.10 55.64 -36.56
N GLU A 174 20.64 55.59 -37.80
CA GLU A 174 19.23 55.28 -38.12
C GLU A 174 18.85 53.86 -37.69
N PHE A 175 19.78 52.92 -37.79
CA PHE A 175 19.58 51.52 -37.42
C PHE A 175 19.44 51.35 -35.90
N TYR A 176 20.33 51.94 -35.09
CA TYR A 176 20.26 51.86 -33.63
C TYR A 176 19.07 52.63 -33.05
N MET A 177 18.73 53.79 -33.61
CA MET A 177 17.51 54.52 -33.24
C MET A 177 16.24 53.73 -33.53
N THR A 178 16.20 53.00 -34.65
CA THR A 178 15.04 52.15 -34.99
C THR A 178 14.93 50.96 -34.05
N ILE A 179 16.05 50.35 -33.65
CA ILE A 179 16.07 49.28 -32.63
C ILE A 179 15.57 49.79 -31.28
N TYR A 180 16.09 50.94 -30.83
CA TYR A 180 15.65 51.58 -29.57
C TYR A 180 14.15 51.86 -29.58
N LYS A 181 13.65 52.48 -30.66
CA LYS A 181 12.24 52.81 -30.82
C LYS A 181 11.37 51.55 -30.90
N ALA A 182 11.79 50.51 -31.63
CA ALA A 182 11.05 49.24 -31.72
C ALA A 182 10.93 48.52 -30.37
N ILE A 183 11.97 48.59 -29.53
CA ILE A 183 11.94 48.03 -28.17
C ILE A 183 10.94 48.82 -27.31
N LEU A 184 11.03 50.16 -27.30
CA LEU A 184 10.12 51.03 -26.52
C LEU A 184 8.65 50.91 -26.97
N ASP A 185 8.41 50.94 -28.28
CA ASP A 185 7.06 50.84 -28.85
C ASP A 185 6.45 49.48 -28.48
N GLY A 186 7.21 48.38 -28.54
CA GLY A 186 6.76 47.04 -28.15
C GLY A 186 6.38 46.91 -26.68
N PHE A 187 7.18 47.47 -25.76
CA PHE A 187 6.83 47.50 -24.33
C PHE A 187 5.58 48.37 -24.07
N SER A 188 5.49 49.55 -24.72
CA SER A 188 4.33 50.46 -24.56
C SER A 188 3.04 49.89 -25.15
N HIS A 189 3.14 49.10 -26.22
CA HIS A 189 2.00 48.44 -26.85
C HIS A 189 1.46 47.31 -25.97
N TYR A 190 2.33 46.56 -25.30
CA TYR A 190 1.92 45.55 -24.33
C TYR A 190 1.26 46.19 -23.09
N GLU A 191 1.78 47.30 -22.59
CA GLU A 191 1.21 48.03 -21.44
C GLU A 191 -0.22 48.55 -21.72
N ARG A 192 -0.52 48.91 -22.97
CA ARG A 192 -1.84 49.43 -23.38
C ARG A 192 -2.86 48.35 -23.78
N THR A 193 -2.45 47.10 -23.99
CA THR A 193 -3.30 46.03 -24.53
C THR A 193 -3.42 44.90 -23.52
N SER A 194 -4.64 44.57 -23.08
CA SER A 194 -4.86 43.50 -22.08
C SER A 194 -4.33 42.13 -22.55
N VAL A 195 -3.94 41.30 -21.56
CA VAL A 195 -3.15 40.04 -21.66
C VAL A 195 -3.75 38.95 -22.58
N THR A 196 -4.94 39.14 -23.15
CA THR A 196 -5.67 38.11 -23.92
C THR A 196 -5.39 38.10 -25.43
N ASN A 197 -4.57 39.02 -25.96
CA ASN A 197 -4.29 39.12 -27.41
C ASN A 197 -2.96 38.46 -27.83
N SER A 198 -3.04 37.34 -28.58
CA SER A 198 -1.93 36.60 -29.21
C SER A 198 -0.91 37.43 -30.05
N PRO A 199 -1.31 38.46 -30.82
CA PRO A 199 -0.33 39.26 -31.58
C PRO A 199 0.50 40.21 -30.70
N ALA A 200 -0.03 40.66 -29.55
CA ALA A 200 0.68 41.56 -28.65
C ALA A 200 1.78 40.82 -27.85
N THR A 201 1.56 39.54 -27.52
CA THR A 201 2.57 38.71 -26.86
C THR A 201 3.72 38.33 -27.80
N ALA A 202 3.44 38.11 -29.10
CA ALA A 202 4.47 37.90 -30.12
C ALA A 202 5.36 39.15 -30.34
N GLN A 203 4.77 40.35 -30.27
CA GLN A 203 5.49 41.62 -30.31
C GLN A 203 6.36 41.83 -29.08
N LEU A 204 5.85 41.55 -27.88
CA LEU A 204 6.63 41.59 -26.64
C LEU A 204 7.81 40.61 -26.69
N PHE A 205 7.58 39.38 -27.16
CA PHE A 205 8.64 38.38 -27.32
C PHE A 205 9.74 38.87 -28.28
N ALA A 206 9.35 39.44 -29.42
CA ALA A 206 10.26 40.05 -30.38
C ALA A 206 11.09 41.18 -29.76
N SER A 207 10.47 42.08 -28.99
CA SER A 207 11.14 43.18 -28.31
C SER A 207 12.13 42.70 -27.23
N ILE A 208 11.77 41.64 -26.47
CA ILE A 208 12.66 41.02 -25.48
C ILE A 208 13.85 40.33 -26.16
N MET A 209 13.64 39.66 -27.29
CA MET A 209 14.72 39.04 -28.07
C MET A 209 15.68 40.07 -28.67
N LEU A 210 15.16 41.20 -29.15
CA LEU A 210 15.97 42.35 -29.58
C LEU A 210 16.79 42.92 -28.42
N LEU A 211 16.18 43.04 -27.24
CA LEU A 211 16.87 43.49 -26.03
C LEU A 211 17.97 42.50 -25.60
N LYS A 212 17.78 41.19 -25.74
CA LYS A 212 18.83 40.19 -25.50
C LYS A 212 19.98 40.32 -26.52
N ALA A 213 19.66 40.54 -27.79
CA ALA A 213 20.64 40.66 -28.87
C ALA A 213 21.56 41.88 -28.73
N THR A 214 21.11 42.97 -28.11
CA THR A 214 21.96 44.14 -27.85
C THR A 214 22.90 43.96 -26.66
N GLN A 215 22.78 42.87 -25.90
CA GLN A 215 23.46 42.65 -24.62
C GLN A 215 24.54 41.57 -24.62
N ALA A 216 24.85 40.97 -25.78
CA ALA A 216 25.62 39.73 -25.87
C ALA A 216 27.06 39.76 -25.29
N ASP A 217 27.69 40.94 -25.11
CA ASP A 217 29.08 41.08 -24.60
C ASP A 217 29.23 41.98 -23.34
N GLY A 218 28.13 42.24 -22.62
CA GLY A 218 28.18 42.97 -21.34
C GLY A 218 28.23 44.50 -21.45
N ASN A 219 27.26 45.15 -20.81
CA ASN A 219 27.20 46.59 -20.49
C ASN A 219 26.82 47.63 -21.57
N TYR A 220 26.16 47.27 -22.68
CA TYR A 220 25.59 48.29 -23.58
C TYR A 220 24.15 48.67 -23.16
N VAL A 221 23.95 49.94 -22.77
CA VAL A 221 22.66 50.50 -22.36
C VAL A 221 22.00 51.15 -23.58
N ILE A 222 20.84 50.64 -24.00
CA ILE A 222 19.96 51.37 -24.92
C ILE A 222 18.62 51.70 -24.25
N VAL A 223 18.13 50.95 -23.26
CA VAL A 223 16.83 51.23 -22.62
C VAL A 223 16.95 51.16 -21.10
N ASP A 224 16.88 52.33 -20.46
CA ASP A 224 16.54 52.49 -19.04
C ASP A 224 15.02 52.68 -18.94
N ARG A 225 14.29 51.58 -18.78
CA ARG A 225 12.90 51.70 -18.31
C ARG A 225 12.57 50.62 -17.30
N GLU A 226 12.35 51.09 -16.08
CA GLU A 226 11.86 50.36 -14.93
C GLU A 226 10.39 50.00 -15.15
N THR A 227 10.07 48.75 -15.51
CA THR A 227 8.80 48.05 -15.18
C THR A 227 8.72 46.66 -15.85
N PHE A 228 9.12 45.62 -15.12
CA PHE A 228 8.72 44.24 -15.42
C PHE A 228 7.69 43.79 -14.39
N ASN A 229 6.41 44.16 -14.58
CA ASN A 229 5.30 43.63 -13.80
C ASN A 229 4.45 42.73 -14.70
N ALA A 230 4.79 41.45 -14.77
CA ALA A 230 3.99 40.44 -15.46
C ALA A 230 3.46 39.43 -14.44
N THR A 231 2.20 39.57 -14.02
CA THR A 231 1.50 38.52 -13.28
C THR A 231 0.86 37.57 -14.31
N ALA A 232 1.49 36.41 -14.53
CA ALA A 232 0.95 35.39 -15.43
C ALA A 232 0.32 34.24 -14.63
N THR A 233 -0.98 34.05 -14.81
CA THR A 233 -1.69 32.80 -14.52
C THR A 233 -2.07 32.18 -15.85
N ASP A 234 -1.39 31.09 -16.22
CA ASP A 234 -1.60 30.20 -17.37
C ASP A 234 -1.74 30.85 -18.77
N THR A 235 -0.86 30.46 -19.72
CA THR A 235 -1.15 30.12 -21.14
C THR A 235 0.11 30.12 -22.04
N GLY A 236 0.38 28.99 -22.70
CA GLY A 236 1.18 28.87 -23.94
C GLY A 236 2.71 28.74 -23.83
N ALA A 237 3.29 27.77 -24.57
CA ALA A 237 4.75 27.50 -24.63
C ALA A 237 5.63 28.72 -25.00
N TYR A 238 5.09 29.70 -25.74
CA TYR A 238 5.81 30.92 -26.10
C TYR A 238 6.00 31.90 -24.92
N MET A 239 5.12 31.87 -23.92
CA MET A 239 5.26 32.70 -22.71
C MET A 239 6.34 32.16 -21.78
N THR A 240 6.49 30.84 -21.69
CA THR A 240 7.57 30.20 -20.93
C THR A 240 8.94 30.59 -21.48
N ASP A 241 9.15 30.46 -22.79
CA ASP A 241 10.42 30.84 -23.42
C ASP A 241 10.70 32.34 -23.28
N MET A 242 9.66 33.18 -23.27
CA MET A 242 9.76 34.62 -22.99
C MET A 242 10.21 34.89 -21.55
N LEU A 243 9.63 34.21 -20.57
CA LEU A 243 10.00 34.36 -19.16
C LEU A 243 11.43 33.88 -18.90
N ILE A 244 11.83 32.74 -19.46
CA ILE A 244 13.21 32.23 -19.35
C ILE A 244 14.20 33.23 -19.93
N THR A 245 13.95 33.74 -21.14
CA THR A 245 14.83 34.75 -21.75
C THR A 245 14.82 36.08 -20.99
N SER A 246 13.72 36.46 -20.36
CA SER A 246 13.66 37.62 -19.48
C SER A 246 14.49 37.43 -18.20
N PHE A 247 14.51 36.22 -17.62
CA PHE A 247 15.33 35.92 -16.46
C PHE A 247 16.82 35.99 -16.77
N ASP A 248 17.26 35.51 -17.93
CA ASP A 248 18.66 35.66 -18.40
C ASP A 248 19.10 37.13 -18.44
N ILE A 249 18.22 38.03 -18.89
CA ILE A 249 18.49 39.47 -19.00
C ILE A 249 18.58 40.11 -17.61
N VAL A 250 17.65 39.78 -16.73
CA VAL A 250 17.56 40.36 -15.38
C VAL A 250 18.67 39.83 -14.46
N LYS A 251 19.15 38.60 -14.68
CA LYS A 251 20.21 37.93 -13.90
C LYS A 251 21.44 38.80 -13.67
N CYS A 252 21.90 39.55 -14.67
CA CYS A 252 23.12 40.35 -14.61
C CYS A 252 22.89 41.80 -14.14
N ARG A 253 21.63 42.20 -13.87
CA ARG A 253 21.23 43.61 -13.67
C ARG A 253 20.56 43.88 -12.32
N LEU A 254 20.62 42.93 -11.39
CA LEU A 254 19.96 43.05 -10.08
C LEU A 254 20.39 44.29 -9.27
N ASN A 255 21.56 44.85 -9.56
CA ASN A 255 22.10 46.04 -8.93
C ASN A 255 21.65 47.38 -9.51
N SER A 256 21.36 47.42 -10.81
CA SER A 256 20.87 48.64 -11.46
C SER A 256 19.37 48.83 -11.23
N MET A 257 18.71 47.86 -10.60
CA MET A 257 17.30 47.93 -10.24
C MET A 257 17.12 48.69 -8.92
N SER A 258 16.09 49.55 -8.88
CA SER A 258 15.64 50.17 -7.64
C SER A 258 15.25 49.12 -6.59
N VAL A 259 15.40 49.47 -5.30
CA VAL A 259 15.18 48.53 -4.18
C VAL A 259 13.76 47.94 -4.21
N ASP A 260 12.76 48.71 -4.61
CA ASP A 260 11.36 48.29 -4.68
C ASP A 260 11.08 47.36 -5.87
N THR A 261 11.74 47.57 -7.01
CA THR A 261 11.61 46.71 -8.19
C THR A 261 12.32 45.38 -7.99
N ARG A 262 13.51 45.38 -7.35
CA ARG A 262 14.21 44.16 -6.92
C ARG A 262 13.35 43.32 -5.96
N ARG A 263 12.73 43.96 -4.97
CA ARG A 263 11.83 43.28 -4.01
C ARG A 263 10.63 42.66 -4.73
N SER A 264 10.00 43.41 -5.64
CA SER A 264 8.84 42.95 -6.42
C SER A 264 9.20 41.77 -7.33
N PHE A 265 10.37 41.80 -7.96
CA PHE A 265 10.90 40.72 -8.78
C PHE A 265 11.15 39.44 -7.97
N LEU A 266 11.79 39.54 -6.80
CA LEU A 266 12.01 38.40 -5.91
C LEU A 266 10.69 37.81 -5.38
N GLN A 267 9.69 38.65 -5.10
CA GLN A 267 8.34 38.19 -4.74
C GLN A 267 7.65 37.47 -5.90
N LEU A 268 7.83 37.95 -7.13
CA LEU A 268 7.33 37.29 -8.32
C LEU A 268 8.00 35.93 -8.54
N LEU A 269 9.31 35.82 -8.35
CA LEU A 269 10.01 34.52 -8.38
C LEU A 269 9.49 33.56 -7.30
N LEU A 270 9.28 34.04 -6.07
CA LEU A 270 8.68 33.24 -4.99
C LEU A 270 7.26 32.76 -5.36
N HIS A 271 6.47 33.63 -5.98
CA HIS A 271 5.12 33.30 -6.43
C HIS A 271 5.13 32.26 -7.56
N LEU A 272 6.04 32.39 -8.53
CA LEU A 272 6.22 31.43 -9.61
C LEU A 272 6.67 30.08 -9.07
N ILE A 273 7.64 30.05 -8.16
CA ILE A 273 8.06 28.83 -7.48
C ILE A 273 6.86 28.18 -6.76
N GLU A 274 5.98 28.96 -6.11
CA GLU A 274 4.81 28.45 -5.39
C GLU A 274 3.67 27.92 -6.27
N LYS A 275 3.37 28.57 -7.39
CA LYS A 275 2.16 28.30 -8.18
C LYS A 275 2.39 27.67 -9.55
N SER A 276 3.59 27.77 -10.13
CA SER A 276 3.82 27.26 -11.47
C SER A 276 3.87 25.72 -11.53
N SER A 277 3.33 25.17 -12.60
CA SER A 277 3.36 23.73 -12.95
C SER A 277 4.30 23.41 -14.11
N ASP A 278 4.91 24.42 -14.75
CA ASP A 278 5.80 24.26 -15.91
C ASP A 278 7.22 23.90 -15.48
N THR A 279 7.64 22.70 -15.85
CA THR A 279 8.92 22.09 -15.48
C THR A 279 10.12 22.81 -16.11
N LYS A 280 9.97 23.36 -17.33
CA LYS A 280 11.03 24.12 -18.01
C LYS A 280 11.31 25.44 -17.31
N LEU A 281 10.24 26.14 -16.89
CA LEU A 281 10.34 27.39 -16.16
C LEU A 281 11.01 27.18 -14.79
N LEU A 282 10.56 26.16 -14.05
CA LEU A 282 11.13 25.82 -12.75
C LEU A 282 12.61 25.44 -12.84
N LYS A 283 13.01 24.65 -13.84
CA LYS A 283 14.42 24.30 -14.09
C LYS A 283 15.28 25.55 -14.35
N ALA A 284 14.81 26.45 -15.22
CA ALA A 284 15.51 27.71 -15.47
C ALA A 284 15.66 28.58 -14.21
N ILE A 285 14.61 28.65 -13.38
CA ILE A 285 14.66 29.39 -12.10
C ILE A 285 15.65 28.73 -11.12
N VAL A 286 15.68 27.40 -11.02
CA VAL A 286 16.63 26.70 -10.13
C VAL A 286 18.07 26.84 -10.61
N SER A 287 18.32 26.76 -11.92
CA SER A 287 19.63 27.04 -12.50
C SER A 287 20.09 28.48 -12.21
N LEU A 288 19.19 29.46 -12.35
CA LEU A 288 19.45 30.87 -12.00
C LEU A 288 19.86 31.01 -10.52
N ILE A 289 19.11 30.38 -9.62
CA ILE A 289 19.40 30.39 -8.18
C ILE A 289 20.77 29.74 -7.90
N ARG A 290 21.07 28.60 -8.54
CA ARG A 290 22.36 27.91 -8.41
C ARG A 290 23.53 28.79 -8.81
N GLU A 291 23.42 29.48 -9.94
CA GLU A 291 24.46 30.40 -10.40
C GLU A 291 24.69 31.55 -9.42
N TRP A 292 23.62 32.15 -8.85
CA TRP A 292 23.75 33.17 -7.80
C TRP A 292 24.43 32.66 -6.52
N ILE A 293 24.33 31.37 -6.21
CA ILE A 293 24.98 30.76 -5.04
C ILE A 293 26.48 30.54 -5.31
N CYS A 294 26.84 30.19 -6.55
CA CYS A 294 28.24 30.01 -6.97
C CYS A 294 29.04 31.33 -6.97
N VAL A 295 28.36 32.49 -7.02
CA VAL A 295 29.00 33.81 -6.91
C VAL A 295 29.47 34.06 -5.47
N THR A 296 30.76 33.80 -5.25
CA THR A 296 31.43 33.89 -3.95
C THR A 296 32.44 35.04 -3.87
N ARG A 297 32.92 35.57 -5.02
CA ARG A 297 33.92 36.64 -5.10
C ARG A 297 33.35 38.02 -4.69
N PRO A 298 34.07 38.85 -3.93
CA PRO A 298 33.59 40.16 -3.47
C PRO A 298 33.19 41.13 -4.60
N GLU A 299 33.92 41.09 -5.73
CA GLU A 299 33.69 41.97 -6.89
C GLU A 299 32.38 41.62 -7.63
N ASP A 300 32.03 40.33 -7.66
CA ASP A 300 30.83 39.81 -8.35
C ASP A 300 29.61 39.70 -7.42
N GLN A 301 29.80 39.73 -6.09
CA GLN A 301 28.71 39.69 -5.10
C GLN A 301 27.68 40.80 -5.28
N ALA A 302 28.10 41.90 -5.90
CA ALA A 302 27.23 42.99 -6.28
C ALA A 302 26.14 42.49 -7.28
N SER A 303 26.47 41.62 -8.23
CA SER A 303 25.52 41.15 -9.25
C SER A 303 24.41 40.19 -8.75
N ALA A 304 24.44 39.78 -7.47
CA ALA A 304 23.59 38.70 -6.95
C ALA A 304 22.77 39.12 -5.71
N PRO A 305 21.61 38.46 -5.43
CA PRO A 305 20.75 38.78 -4.29
C PRO A 305 21.49 38.69 -2.94
N VAL A 306 20.95 39.32 -1.89
CA VAL A 306 21.53 39.23 -0.54
C VAL A 306 21.48 37.77 -0.04
N PRO A 307 22.44 37.27 0.76
CA PRO A 307 22.41 35.89 1.27
C PRO A 307 21.09 35.49 1.96
N LYS A 308 20.41 36.44 2.63
CA LYS A 308 19.08 36.25 3.21
C LYS A 308 17.99 35.97 2.16
N GLU A 309 18.02 36.68 1.03
CA GLU A 309 17.10 36.50 -0.09
C GLU A 309 17.36 35.19 -0.84
N ARG A 310 18.65 34.84 -1.05
CA ARG A 310 19.06 33.53 -1.60
C ARG A 310 18.53 32.38 -0.74
N CYS A 311 18.65 32.50 0.59
CA CYS A 311 18.13 31.52 1.53
C CYS A 311 16.60 31.39 1.45
N GLN A 312 15.86 32.49 1.33
CA GLN A 312 14.39 32.46 1.20
C GLN A 312 13.94 31.75 -0.09
N LEU A 313 14.60 32.01 -1.21
CA LEU A 313 14.31 31.34 -2.48
C LEU A 313 14.55 29.82 -2.37
N LEU A 314 15.71 29.39 -1.87
CA LEU A 314 16.03 27.97 -1.67
C LEU A 314 15.05 27.29 -0.70
N MET A 315 14.67 27.95 0.40
CA MET A 315 13.69 27.42 1.35
C MET A 315 12.32 27.21 0.71
N LYS A 316 11.91 28.11 -0.20
CA LYS A 316 10.63 27.97 -0.91
C LYS A 316 10.68 26.84 -1.94
N VAL A 317 11.80 26.69 -2.67
CA VAL A 317 12.04 25.53 -3.55
C VAL A 317 11.99 24.24 -2.73
N MET A 318 12.72 24.18 -1.61
CA MET A 318 12.71 23.05 -0.68
C MET A 318 11.29 22.70 -0.20
N SER A 319 10.49 23.69 0.19
CA SER A 319 9.10 23.46 0.62
C SER A 319 8.20 22.90 -0.48
N ASN A 320 8.45 23.23 -1.74
CA ASN A 320 7.64 22.72 -2.85
C ASN A 320 8.09 21.32 -3.30
N ILE A 321 9.38 21.00 -3.14
CA ILE A 321 9.88 19.63 -3.30
C ILE A 321 9.31 18.75 -2.18
N SER A 322 9.37 19.18 -0.91
CA SER A 322 8.86 18.39 0.22
C SER A 322 7.33 18.20 0.19
N ASN A 323 6.57 19.19 -0.29
CA ASN A 323 5.13 19.06 -0.54
C ASN A 323 4.78 18.26 -1.81
N SER A 324 5.76 17.58 -2.43
CA SER A 324 5.57 16.71 -3.61
C SER A 324 4.98 17.39 -4.85
N ARG A 325 5.10 18.72 -4.99
CA ARG A 325 4.68 19.47 -6.18
C ARG A 325 5.73 19.38 -7.30
N ILE A 326 7.00 19.42 -6.93
CA ILE A 326 8.13 19.24 -7.85
C ILE A 326 8.60 17.79 -7.71
N ARG A 327 8.48 17.00 -8.77
CA ARG A 327 8.89 15.58 -8.81
C ARG A 327 9.97 15.27 -9.84
N ASP A 328 10.34 16.23 -10.68
CA ASP A 328 11.36 16.02 -11.70
C ASP A 328 12.74 15.89 -11.06
N GLU A 329 13.39 14.75 -11.30
CA GLU A 329 14.70 14.45 -10.74
C GLU A 329 15.78 15.43 -11.18
N ASP A 330 15.74 15.91 -12.43
CA ASP A 330 16.70 16.89 -12.95
C ASP A 330 16.70 18.20 -12.14
N ILE A 331 15.52 18.67 -11.74
CA ILE A 331 15.36 19.91 -10.97
C ILE A 331 15.85 19.69 -9.54
N ILE A 332 15.54 18.52 -8.98
CA ILE A 332 16.01 18.11 -7.66
C ILE A 332 17.54 18.01 -7.65
N ASP A 333 18.16 17.44 -8.68
CA ASP A 333 19.62 17.35 -8.81
C ASP A 333 20.28 18.72 -8.88
N GLU A 334 19.78 19.63 -9.72
CA GLU A 334 20.30 21.00 -9.81
C GLU A 334 20.16 21.75 -8.49
N PHE A 335 19.05 21.55 -7.78
CA PHE A 335 18.83 22.10 -6.44
C PHE A 335 19.81 21.49 -5.42
N LEU A 336 19.99 20.17 -5.41
CA LEU A 336 20.90 19.48 -4.50
C LEU A 336 22.36 19.86 -4.77
N GLU A 337 22.78 20.02 -6.03
CA GLU A 337 24.11 20.54 -6.35
C GLU A 337 24.29 21.99 -5.84
N ALA A 338 23.23 22.82 -5.89
CA ALA A 338 23.27 24.16 -5.30
C ALA A 338 23.37 24.12 -3.77
N VAL A 339 22.72 23.16 -3.11
CA VAL A 339 22.85 22.97 -1.65
C VAL A 339 24.24 22.45 -1.30
N TYR A 340 24.79 21.52 -2.09
CA TYR A 340 26.14 20.98 -1.88
C TYR A 340 27.21 22.08 -1.90
N THR A 341 27.12 23.05 -2.81
CA THR A 341 28.08 24.17 -2.86
C THR A 341 27.99 25.06 -1.62
N VAL A 342 26.80 25.24 -1.02
CA VAL A 342 26.64 25.99 0.24
C VAL A 342 27.40 25.30 1.39
N TYR A 343 27.30 23.98 1.53
CA TYR A 343 27.98 23.25 2.61
C TYR A 343 29.47 23.02 2.34
N SER A 344 29.89 22.98 1.07
CA SER A 344 31.30 22.77 0.70
C SER A 344 32.16 24.02 0.87
N VAL A 345 31.59 25.22 0.71
CA VAL A 345 32.34 26.48 0.70
C VAL A 345 32.39 27.11 2.10
N PRO A 346 33.59 27.37 2.69
CA PRO A 346 33.73 27.90 4.04
C PRO A 346 33.03 29.24 4.30
N TYR A 347 32.85 30.08 3.27
CA TYR A 347 32.18 31.38 3.37
C TYR A 347 30.76 31.28 3.96
N TYR A 348 30.03 30.21 3.63
CA TYR A 348 28.64 30.05 4.04
C TYR A 348 28.48 29.44 5.44
N LYS A 349 29.53 28.89 6.06
CA LYS A 349 29.47 28.25 7.40
C LYS A 349 29.00 29.21 8.50
N ASN A 350 29.34 30.50 8.39
CA ASN A 350 28.95 31.53 9.36
C ASN A 350 27.65 32.27 8.99
N GLN A 351 26.98 31.88 7.89
CA GLN A 351 25.75 32.52 7.42
C GLN A 351 24.52 31.80 7.97
N GLU A 352 23.41 32.53 8.20
CA GLU A 352 22.11 31.96 8.64
C GLU A 352 21.59 30.84 7.71
N MET A 353 22.04 30.83 6.45
CA MET A 353 21.66 29.85 5.43
C MET A 353 22.09 28.42 5.81
N PHE A 354 23.25 28.25 6.45
CA PHE A 354 23.82 26.95 6.80
C PHE A 354 22.93 26.16 7.79
N GLY A 355 22.31 26.85 8.76
CA GLY A 355 21.37 26.21 9.69
C GLY A 355 19.96 26.01 9.13
N LYS A 356 19.49 26.91 8.24
CA LYS A 356 18.13 26.84 7.69
C LYS A 356 17.98 25.76 6.62
N LEU A 357 19.04 25.44 5.89
CA LEU A 357 19.04 24.43 4.82
C LEU A 357 19.35 23.00 5.30
N GLU A 358 19.39 22.75 6.61
CA GLU A 358 19.66 21.41 7.18
C GLU A 358 18.73 20.33 6.59
N GLN A 359 17.44 20.66 6.39
CA GLN A 359 16.48 19.75 5.76
C GLN A 359 16.83 19.43 4.29
N ALA A 360 17.31 20.41 3.53
CA ALA A 360 17.74 20.21 2.14
C ALA A 360 19.03 19.38 2.07
N PHE A 361 19.94 19.56 3.03
CA PHE A 361 21.13 18.72 3.17
C PHE A 361 20.76 17.26 3.43
N CYS A 362 19.80 17.04 4.34
CA CYS A 362 19.26 15.71 4.64
C CYS A 362 18.66 15.03 3.40
N MET A 363 17.96 15.77 2.54
CA MET A 363 17.44 15.27 1.26
C MET A 363 18.56 14.85 0.29
N GLY A 364 19.73 15.50 0.37
CA GLY A 364 20.92 15.10 -0.41
C GLY A 364 21.53 13.79 0.06
N VAL A 365 21.55 13.55 1.38
CA VAL A 365 22.02 12.30 2.00
C VAL A 365 21.08 11.12 1.71
N ASP A 366 19.78 11.40 1.54
CA ASP A 366 18.75 10.41 1.17
C ASP A 366 18.57 10.25 -0.35
N SER A 367 19.41 10.90 -1.17
CA SER A 367 19.25 10.85 -2.62
C SER A 367 19.39 9.41 -3.16
N GLY A 368 18.46 9.03 -4.04
CA GLY A 368 18.52 7.76 -4.77
C GLY A 368 19.71 7.64 -5.72
N LYS A 369 20.36 8.76 -6.09
CA LYS A 369 21.54 8.79 -6.96
C LYS A 369 22.83 8.64 -6.14
N PRO A 370 23.61 7.55 -6.32
CA PRO A 370 24.81 7.30 -5.52
C PRO A 370 25.87 8.41 -5.62
N ALA A 371 26.01 9.05 -6.79
CA ALA A 371 27.00 10.09 -7.01
C ALA A 371 26.75 11.33 -6.13
N ILE A 372 25.50 11.78 -6.02
CA ILE A 372 25.11 12.93 -5.20
C ILE A 372 25.18 12.55 -3.72
N ARG A 373 24.60 11.41 -3.34
CA ARG A 373 24.62 10.90 -1.97
C ARG A 373 26.04 10.82 -1.41
N ASN A 374 26.98 10.25 -2.16
CA ASN A 374 28.36 10.10 -1.72
C ASN A 374 29.06 11.45 -1.49
N LYS A 375 28.74 12.49 -2.28
CA LYS A 375 29.26 13.85 -2.04
C LYS A 375 28.75 14.41 -0.72
N PHE A 376 27.45 14.35 -0.48
CA PHE A 376 26.82 14.83 0.76
C PHE A 376 27.30 14.04 1.98
N MET A 377 27.38 12.72 1.87
CA MET A 377 27.81 11.85 2.96
C MET A 377 29.29 12.07 3.33
N ARG A 378 30.17 12.38 2.37
CA ARG A 378 31.56 12.78 2.68
C ARG A 378 31.64 14.07 3.48
N VAL A 379 30.90 15.10 3.06
CA VAL A 379 30.82 16.38 3.80
C VAL A 379 30.27 16.12 5.20
N TYR A 380 29.20 15.33 5.29
CA TYR A 380 28.57 14.95 6.56
C TYR A 380 29.54 14.24 7.52
N MET A 381 30.35 13.30 7.03
CA MET A 381 31.37 12.64 7.85
C MET A 381 32.48 13.61 8.25
N SER A 382 32.95 14.45 7.33
CA SER A 382 34.07 15.37 7.57
C SER A 382 33.75 16.48 8.58
N GLU A 383 32.52 17.00 8.58
CA GLU A 383 32.13 18.09 9.50
C GLU A 383 31.83 17.60 10.93
N VAL A 384 31.41 16.34 11.06
CA VAL A 384 30.97 15.77 12.34
C VAL A 384 32.08 15.00 13.06
N PHE A 385 32.92 14.28 12.32
CA PHE A 385 33.91 13.37 12.89
C PHE A 385 35.34 13.85 12.57
N GLU A 386 35.78 14.94 13.20
CA GLU A 386 37.17 15.41 13.16
C GLU A 386 37.96 14.94 14.42
N GLY A 387 39.20 14.47 14.22
CA GLY A 387 40.13 14.16 15.31
C GLY A 387 40.25 12.66 15.73
N PRO A 388 40.94 12.35 16.85
CA PRO A 388 41.34 10.99 17.23
C PRO A 388 40.19 10.04 17.58
N HIS A 389 38.97 10.55 17.78
CA HIS A 389 37.78 9.75 18.09
C HIS A 389 36.86 9.51 16.87
N ALA A 390 37.26 9.95 15.67
CA ALA A 390 36.44 9.87 14.45
C ALA A 390 36.04 8.44 14.02
N ASN A 391 36.86 7.45 14.38
CA ASN A 391 36.62 6.04 14.04
C ASN A 391 36.00 5.22 15.19
N SER A 392 35.62 5.87 16.30
CA SER A 392 34.97 5.16 17.42
C SER A 392 33.52 4.84 17.12
N LEU A 393 33.14 3.55 17.27
CA LEU A 393 31.74 3.10 17.19
C LEU A 393 30.86 3.77 18.26
N GLN A 394 31.43 4.10 19.43
CA GLN A 394 30.71 4.75 20.52
C GLN A 394 30.29 6.17 20.15
N SER A 395 31.20 6.97 19.58
CA SER A 395 30.91 8.33 19.12
C SER A 395 29.87 8.35 18.00
N ARG A 396 29.87 7.34 17.12
CA ARG A 396 28.89 7.19 16.04
C ARG A 396 27.50 6.82 16.56
N LEU A 397 27.41 5.91 17.53
CA LEU A 397 26.13 5.61 18.18
C LEU A 397 25.58 6.84 18.94
N LEU A 398 26.43 7.54 19.69
CA LEU A 398 26.04 8.76 20.40
C LEU A 398 25.55 9.83 19.42
N PHE A 399 26.20 9.96 18.27
CA PHE A 399 25.78 10.89 17.22
C PHE A 399 24.38 10.58 16.69
N ILE A 400 24.10 9.31 16.35
CA ILE A 400 22.79 8.86 15.84
C ILE A 400 21.67 9.12 16.85
N VAL A 401 21.95 8.90 18.14
CA VAL A 401 20.95 8.89 19.22
C VAL A 401 20.74 10.26 19.86
N ALA A 402 21.80 11.07 20.01
CA ALA A 402 21.77 12.31 20.78
C ALA A 402 22.02 13.58 19.96
N SER A 403 22.76 13.51 18.85
CA SER A 403 23.22 14.70 18.12
C SER A 403 22.43 14.96 16.84
N HIS A 404 22.06 13.91 16.09
CA HIS A 404 21.39 14.09 14.81
C HIS A 404 19.87 14.36 14.95
N ARG A 405 19.37 15.33 14.18
CA ARG A 405 17.96 15.75 14.19
C ARG A 405 17.16 15.04 13.10
N TRP A 406 16.72 13.82 13.40
CA TRP A 406 15.89 13.02 12.50
C TRP A 406 14.52 13.66 12.16
N ASP A 407 14.08 14.70 12.89
CA ASP A 407 12.87 15.49 12.58
C ASP A 407 12.86 16.00 11.13
N LYS A 408 14.05 16.36 10.62
CA LYS A 408 14.20 16.89 9.26
C LYS A 408 14.07 15.80 8.18
N MET A 409 14.20 14.52 8.57
CA MET A 409 14.05 13.33 7.73
C MET A 409 12.79 12.52 8.09
N GLY A 410 11.74 13.17 8.60
CA GLY A 410 10.58 12.48 9.17
C GLY A 410 9.81 11.56 8.19
N SER A 411 9.90 11.79 6.89
CA SER A 411 9.25 10.95 5.85
C SER A 411 10.15 9.84 5.30
N CYS A 412 11.45 9.85 5.62
CA CYS A 412 12.45 8.99 5.00
C CYS A 412 12.74 7.76 5.88
N PHE A 413 13.11 6.65 5.23
CA PHE A 413 13.61 5.47 5.91
C PHE A 413 15.11 5.63 6.14
N TRP A 414 15.49 6.15 7.32
CA TRP A 414 16.87 6.60 7.58
C TRP A 414 17.84 5.50 8.03
N ILE A 415 17.40 4.25 8.16
CA ILE A 415 18.26 3.12 8.54
C ILE A 415 19.47 2.92 7.62
N PRO A 416 19.38 3.06 6.28
CA PRO A 416 20.53 2.96 5.40
C PRO A 416 21.62 3.99 5.77
N ILE A 417 21.21 5.22 6.11
CA ILE A 417 22.10 6.29 6.57
C ILE A 417 22.77 5.89 7.89
N ALA A 418 21.98 5.42 8.86
CA ALA A 418 22.52 4.97 10.16
C ALA A 418 23.51 3.79 9.99
N PHE A 419 23.19 2.83 9.12
CA PHE A 419 24.04 1.71 8.79
C PHE A 419 25.35 2.15 8.13
N GLU A 420 25.29 3.05 7.13
CA GLU A 420 26.46 3.60 6.46
C GLU A 420 27.38 4.37 7.42
N ILE A 421 26.80 5.09 8.41
CA ILE A 421 27.56 5.73 9.50
C ILE A 421 28.32 4.68 10.32
N PHE A 422 27.71 3.58 10.72
CA PHE A 422 28.40 2.53 11.49
C PHE A 422 29.49 1.85 10.67
N VAL A 423 29.17 1.49 9.44
CA VAL A 423 30.04 0.74 8.53
C VAL A 423 31.30 1.52 8.19
N ARG A 424 31.23 2.84 8.02
CA ARG A 424 32.41 3.70 7.80
C ARG A 424 33.31 3.88 9.01
N ALA A 425 33.01 3.26 10.15
CA ALA A 425 33.95 3.14 11.27
C ALA A 425 34.97 2.01 11.06
N ALA A 426 34.65 1.05 10.19
CA ALA A 426 35.49 -0.11 9.94
C ALA A 426 36.77 0.28 9.20
N LEU A 427 37.86 -0.45 9.46
CA LEU A 427 39.13 -0.26 8.76
C LEU A 427 38.99 -0.70 7.29
N PRO A 428 39.21 0.20 6.32
CA PRO A 428 38.96 -0.08 4.90
C PRO A 428 39.94 -1.10 4.30
N GLU A 429 41.17 -1.16 4.82
CA GLU A 429 42.26 -2.00 4.30
C GLU A 429 42.26 -3.44 4.85
N ALA A 430 41.40 -3.76 5.82
CA ALA A 430 41.36 -5.10 6.39
C ALA A 430 40.75 -6.12 5.41
N ARG A 431 41.39 -7.30 5.32
CA ARG A 431 40.98 -8.41 4.44
C ARG A 431 39.82 -9.19 5.03
N VAL A 432 38.83 -9.54 4.20
CA VAL A 432 37.66 -10.33 4.61
C VAL A 432 38.00 -11.83 4.54
N ARG A 433 37.72 -12.58 5.62
CA ARG A 433 37.75 -14.05 5.61
C ARG A 433 36.48 -14.59 6.25
N LEU A 434 35.98 -15.72 5.75
CA LEU A 434 34.84 -16.41 6.35
C LEU A 434 35.24 -16.99 7.71
N ALA A 435 34.41 -16.79 8.73
CA ALA A 435 34.69 -17.22 10.10
C ALA A 435 34.68 -18.75 10.30
N GLN A 436 34.09 -19.51 9.39
CA GLN A 436 34.05 -20.98 9.44
C GLN A 436 34.70 -21.60 8.20
N PRO A 437 35.91 -22.15 8.31
CA PRO A 437 36.62 -22.77 7.18
C PRO A 437 36.00 -24.11 6.72
N GLY A 438 35.07 -24.70 7.46
CA GLY A 438 34.45 -26.00 7.11
C GLY A 438 33.45 -25.99 5.94
N ARG A 439 33.22 -24.85 5.29
CA ARG A 439 32.31 -24.71 4.13
C ARG A 439 33.02 -24.23 2.86
N TYR A 440 34.34 -24.37 2.76
CA TYR A 440 35.00 -24.23 1.46
C TYR A 440 34.45 -25.32 0.51
N LEU A 441 34.16 -24.96 -0.75
CA LEU A 441 34.24 -25.95 -1.82
C LEU A 441 35.65 -26.53 -1.74
N GLY A 442 35.78 -27.86 -1.60
CA GLY A 442 37.07 -28.52 -1.37
C GLY A 442 38.13 -27.98 -2.33
N GLY A 443 39.13 -27.28 -1.78
CA GLY A 443 40.25 -26.78 -2.57
C GLY A 443 41.04 -27.98 -3.10
N ALA A 444 41.77 -27.80 -4.20
CA ALA A 444 42.60 -28.86 -4.80
C ALA A 444 43.60 -29.52 -3.80
N ALA A 445 43.83 -28.91 -2.62
CA ALA A 445 44.65 -29.45 -1.55
C ALA A 445 43.93 -30.43 -0.59
N THR A 446 42.60 -30.57 -0.61
CA THR A 446 41.86 -31.49 0.29
C THR A 446 41.55 -32.86 -0.33
N GLY A 447 42.26 -33.23 -1.41
CA GLY A 447 42.07 -34.51 -2.11
C GLY A 447 42.77 -35.72 -1.49
N ALA A 448 43.57 -35.57 -0.43
CA ALA A 448 44.41 -36.66 0.07
C ALA A 448 44.23 -37.02 1.55
N GLU A 449 43.38 -36.36 2.33
CA GLU A 449 43.13 -36.76 3.72
C GLU A 449 41.66 -36.57 4.10
N SER A 450 40.87 -37.64 3.99
CA SER A 450 39.76 -37.94 4.93
C SER A 450 39.01 -39.22 4.52
N ALA A 451 39.70 -40.35 4.61
CA ALA A 451 39.08 -41.61 5.00
C ALA A 451 39.55 -41.95 6.43
N SER A 452 39.00 -41.25 7.43
CA SER A 452 38.76 -41.81 8.77
C SER A 452 38.13 -40.76 9.69
N SER A 453 37.06 -41.19 10.34
CA SER A 453 36.32 -40.51 11.40
C SER A 453 37.13 -40.36 12.68
N SER A 454 36.99 -39.24 13.41
CA SER A 454 36.40 -39.20 14.77
C SER A 454 36.70 -37.91 15.56
N SER A 455 35.76 -37.60 16.44
CA SER A 455 35.68 -36.63 17.54
C SER A 455 36.96 -36.17 18.28
N GLY A 456 37.00 -34.89 18.67
CA GLY A 456 37.72 -34.41 19.88
C GLY A 456 38.50 -33.09 19.72
N PRO A 457 38.69 -32.27 20.79
CA PRO A 457 38.87 -30.83 20.67
C PRO A 457 40.32 -30.32 20.57
N VAL A 458 40.44 -29.17 19.90
CA VAL A 458 41.49 -28.13 19.89
C VAL A 458 42.74 -28.35 20.77
N VAL A 459 43.92 -28.45 20.15
CA VAL A 459 45.19 -27.94 20.69
C VAL A 459 46.00 -27.24 19.58
N LYS A 460 46.55 -26.09 19.93
CA LYS A 460 47.41 -25.18 19.17
C LYS A 460 48.64 -25.88 18.58
N GLN A 461 48.95 -25.64 17.31
CA GLN A 461 50.34 -25.50 16.84
C GLN A 461 50.38 -24.82 15.47
N GLU A 462 50.68 -23.51 15.48
CA GLU A 462 51.31 -22.82 14.34
C GLU A 462 52.82 -23.10 14.39
N ALA A 463 53.45 -23.12 13.21
CA ALA A 463 54.87 -23.35 12.91
C ALA A 463 55.31 -24.82 12.79
N GLY A 464 55.34 -25.34 11.55
CA GLY A 464 55.95 -26.64 11.25
C GLY A 464 55.79 -27.22 9.83
N LEU A 465 54.93 -26.67 8.97
CA LEU A 465 54.53 -27.36 7.71
C LEU A 465 55.37 -27.02 6.45
N GLU A 466 56.32 -26.09 6.51
CA GLU A 466 57.19 -25.81 5.34
C GLU A 466 58.35 -26.81 5.19
N SER A 467 58.67 -27.58 6.25
CA SER A 467 59.80 -28.52 6.27
C SER A 467 59.44 -29.93 5.79
N GLU A 468 58.18 -30.37 5.92
CA GLU A 468 57.75 -31.71 5.48
C GLU A 468 57.44 -31.79 3.98
N PHE A 469 57.07 -30.67 3.35
CA PHE A 469 56.78 -30.63 1.91
C PHE A 469 58.04 -30.78 1.04
N ALA A 470 59.20 -30.32 1.53
CA ALA A 470 60.48 -30.52 0.86
C ALA A 470 61.00 -31.97 0.98
N ALA A 471 60.69 -32.66 2.08
CA ALA A 471 61.12 -34.04 2.31
C ALA A 471 60.26 -35.07 1.54
N LEU A 472 58.96 -34.79 1.31
CA LEU A 472 58.06 -35.64 0.53
C LEU A 472 58.22 -35.48 -0.99
N ALA A 473 58.62 -34.29 -1.47
CA ALA A 473 58.89 -34.07 -2.89
C ALA A 473 60.14 -34.85 -3.38
N GLU A 474 61.10 -35.13 -2.50
CA GLU A 474 62.28 -35.95 -2.84
C GLU A 474 62.02 -37.46 -2.80
N SER A 475 61.00 -37.93 -2.06
CA SER A 475 60.66 -39.35 -2.00
C SER A 475 59.83 -39.85 -3.19
N ASP A 476 58.95 -39.00 -3.75
CA ASP A 476 58.06 -39.40 -4.85
C ASP A 476 58.72 -39.37 -6.23
N ALA A 477 59.88 -38.71 -6.37
CA ALA A 477 60.66 -38.73 -7.61
C ALA A 477 61.40 -40.06 -7.86
N LYS A 478 61.47 -40.97 -6.88
CA LYS A 478 62.21 -42.26 -6.97
C LYS A 478 61.35 -43.49 -7.25
N LEU A 479 60.02 -43.36 -7.32
CA LEU A 479 59.12 -44.50 -7.55
C LEU A 479 58.78 -44.79 -9.02
N PHE A 480 59.34 -44.04 -9.98
CA PHE A 480 59.00 -44.17 -11.41
C PHE A 480 60.04 -44.87 -12.30
N TYR A 481 61.09 -45.49 -11.74
CA TYR A 481 62.05 -46.29 -12.53
C TYR A 481 62.46 -47.62 -11.84
N CYS A 482 61.76 -48.70 -12.24
CA CYS A 482 61.99 -50.16 -12.11
C CYS A 482 60.64 -50.78 -11.71
N ASP A 483 59.97 -51.64 -12.50
CA ASP A 483 60.48 -52.79 -13.24
C ASP A 483 59.80 -52.97 -14.61
N GLN A 484 60.61 -53.21 -15.64
CA GLN A 484 60.24 -54.00 -16.81
C GLN A 484 60.80 -55.41 -16.63
N GLN A 485 59.93 -56.43 -16.69
CA GLN A 485 60.11 -57.80 -17.19
C GLN A 485 58.83 -58.58 -16.79
N ASP A 486 58.13 -59.34 -17.62
CA ASP A 486 58.38 -59.72 -19.00
C ASP A 486 57.06 -60.19 -19.66
N SER A 487 57.03 -59.98 -20.97
CA SER A 487 56.32 -60.69 -22.04
C SER A 487 55.29 -61.77 -21.69
N VAL A 488 54.07 -61.65 -22.24
CA VAL A 488 53.37 -62.78 -22.90
C VAL A 488 52.43 -62.22 -23.99
N THR A 489 52.91 -62.31 -25.23
CA THR A 489 52.23 -62.74 -26.47
C THR A 489 50.74 -62.45 -26.71
N GLY A 490 50.46 -61.92 -27.90
CA GLY A 490 49.32 -62.36 -28.71
C GLY A 490 48.29 -61.28 -29.00
N ALA A 491 48.58 -60.41 -29.97
CA ALA A 491 47.52 -59.80 -30.77
C ALA A 491 47.09 -60.83 -31.83
N PRO A 492 45.79 -60.95 -32.07
CA PRO A 492 45.32 -60.77 -33.44
C PRO A 492 44.13 -59.80 -33.44
N SER A 493 44.07 -58.75 -34.27
CA SER A 493 44.19 -58.69 -35.73
C SER A 493 43.15 -59.56 -36.45
N THR A 494 42.03 -58.91 -36.78
CA THR A 494 41.16 -59.21 -37.92
C THR A 494 40.91 -57.83 -38.57
N GLU A 495 41.56 -57.50 -39.69
CA GLU A 495 41.16 -57.85 -41.08
C GLU A 495 39.81 -57.19 -41.44
N ALA A 496 39.60 -56.56 -42.60
CA ALA A 496 40.26 -56.61 -43.91
C ALA A 496 39.83 -55.34 -44.70
N ASP A 497 40.71 -54.68 -45.45
CA ASP A 497 40.91 -54.85 -46.91
C ASP A 497 39.60 -54.76 -47.73
N SER A 498 39.43 -53.92 -48.75
CA SER A 498 40.40 -53.47 -49.76
C SER A 498 39.83 -52.39 -50.70
N LYS A 499 40.75 -51.53 -51.22
CA LYS A 499 40.90 -50.96 -52.59
C LYS A 499 39.69 -50.34 -53.31
N ASP A 500 39.72 -49.04 -53.64
CA ASP A 500 40.37 -48.41 -54.83
C ASP A 500 39.31 -48.14 -55.91
N ASP A 501 39.10 -46.88 -56.31
CA ASP A 501 39.04 -46.50 -57.72
C ASP A 501 38.76 -45.00 -57.93
N SER A 502 39.65 -44.38 -58.69
CA SER A 502 39.49 -43.03 -59.24
C SER A 502 38.86 -43.09 -60.64
N LYS A 503 37.72 -42.40 -60.85
CA LYS A 503 37.36 -41.50 -61.98
C LYS A 503 35.88 -41.59 -62.44
N VAL A 504 35.21 -40.44 -62.28
CA VAL A 504 34.32 -39.72 -63.22
C VAL A 504 33.04 -40.39 -63.78
N ALA A 505 31.91 -39.76 -63.40
CA ALA A 505 30.60 -39.58 -64.06
C ALA A 505 29.47 -40.63 -63.87
N ASP A 506 28.36 -40.06 -63.36
CA ASP A 506 26.92 -40.40 -63.42
C ASP A 506 26.32 -41.59 -62.62
N ASP A 507 25.35 -41.20 -61.78
CA ASP A 507 24.16 -41.86 -61.22
C ASP A 507 24.21 -43.11 -60.29
N ASP A 508 23.53 -42.92 -59.15
CA ASP A 508 22.71 -43.80 -58.31
C ASP A 508 23.26 -45.01 -57.50
N ASP A 509 22.99 -44.91 -56.19
CA ASP A 509 22.68 -45.91 -55.16
C ASP A 509 23.76 -46.84 -54.52
N MET A 510 23.79 -46.76 -53.17
CA MET A 510 24.03 -47.82 -52.17
C MET A 510 25.46 -48.30 -51.77
N THR A 511 25.77 -48.02 -50.48
CA THR A 511 26.39 -48.88 -49.42
C THR A 511 27.92 -48.99 -49.21
N GLY A 512 28.34 -48.74 -47.94
CA GLY A 512 29.60 -49.19 -47.29
C GLY A 512 30.36 -48.09 -46.51
N ALA A 513 29.91 -47.61 -45.33
CA ALA A 513 30.26 -48.07 -43.96
C ALA A 513 31.78 -48.24 -43.70
N ASN A 514 32.45 -47.75 -42.65
CA ASN A 514 32.21 -46.85 -41.50
C ASN A 514 33.63 -46.65 -40.89
N ALA A 515 34.18 -45.44 -40.80
CA ALA A 515 34.06 -44.51 -39.67
C ALA A 515 35.30 -44.50 -38.75
N ALA A 516 36.17 -43.52 -39.05
CA ALA A 516 36.98 -42.69 -38.16
C ALA A 516 37.05 -43.02 -36.66
N GLN A 517 38.27 -43.25 -36.17
CA GLN A 517 38.73 -42.74 -34.89
C GLN A 517 40.23 -42.37 -35.01
N GLU A 518 40.48 -41.23 -35.66
CA GLU A 518 41.74 -40.50 -35.46
C GLU A 518 41.74 -39.90 -34.05
N SER A 519 42.83 -40.19 -33.35
CA SER A 519 43.29 -39.60 -32.09
C SER A 519 43.16 -38.07 -32.06
N LEU A 520 42.45 -37.54 -31.05
CA LEU A 520 42.17 -36.10 -30.92
C LEU A 520 42.73 -35.45 -29.65
N PHE A 521 43.81 -36.00 -29.08
CA PHE A 521 44.57 -35.29 -28.04
C PHE A 521 46.08 -35.42 -28.31
N PRO A 522 46.68 -34.46 -29.03
CA PRO A 522 48.12 -34.33 -29.11
C PRO A 522 48.66 -33.73 -27.80
N TYR A 523 49.78 -34.29 -27.31
CA TYR A 523 50.62 -33.80 -26.23
C TYR A 523 50.45 -32.30 -25.91
N GLU A 524 49.88 -31.97 -24.75
CA GLU A 524 50.02 -30.63 -24.16
C GLU A 524 51.37 -30.53 -23.47
N ASP A 525 52.17 -29.52 -23.83
CA ASP A 525 53.42 -29.18 -23.14
C ASP A 525 53.15 -29.00 -21.62
N PRO A 526 53.78 -29.80 -20.72
CA PRO A 526 53.62 -29.62 -19.28
C PRO A 526 54.08 -28.24 -18.80
N ALA A 527 54.97 -27.58 -19.56
CA ALA A 527 55.35 -26.18 -19.33
C ALA A 527 54.19 -25.20 -19.59
N ARG A 528 53.37 -25.46 -20.60
CA ARG A 528 52.22 -24.60 -20.94
C ARG A 528 51.09 -24.78 -19.91
N LEU A 529 50.81 -26.02 -19.51
CA LEU A 529 49.89 -26.31 -18.40
C LEU A 529 50.39 -25.69 -17.09
N GLY A 530 51.69 -25.80 -16.80
CA GLY A 530 52.32 -25.16 -15.63
C GLY A 530 52.19 -23.63 -15.65
N THR A 531 52.39 -22.98 -16.81
CA THR A 531 52.17 -21.53 -16.93
C THR A 531 50.70 -21.13 -16.78
N LEU A 532 49.77 -21.99 -17.21
CA LEU A 532 48.34 -21.74 -17.11
C LEU A 532 47.85 -21.92 -15.67
N LEU A 533 48.31 -22.97 -14.98
CA LEU A 533 48.05 -23.17 -13.55
C LEU A 533 48.68 -22.08 -12.68
N ALA A 534 49.89 -21.60 -13.02
CA ALA A 534 50.51 -20.46 -12.33
C ALA A 534 49.71 -19.17 -12.55
N ARG A 535 49.21 -18.95 -13.77
CA ARG A 535 48.34 -17.80 -14.08
C ARG A 535 47.00 -17.91 -13.36
N ASP A 536 46.40 -19.08 -13.30
CA ASP A 536 45.15 -19.32 -12.58
C ASP A 536 45.34 -19.15 -11.07
N ALA A 537 46.45 -19.65 -10.50
CA ALA A 537 46.80 -19.43 -9.10
C ALA A 537 47.02 -17.94 -8.79
N GLN A 538 47.66 -17.20 -9.70
CA GLN A 538 47.83 -15.75 -9.57
C GLN A 538 46.48 -15.01 -9.63
N VAL A 539 45.62 -15.34 -10.60
CA VAL A 539 44.28 -14.75 -10.72
C VAL A 539 43.43 -15.08 -9.50
N MET A 540 43.49 -16.31 -8.98
CA MET A 540 42.79 -16.69 -7.75
C MET A 540 43.32 -15.95 -6.51
N SER A 541 44.63 -15.71 -6.44
CA SER A 541 45.23 -14.88 -5.39
C SER A 541 44.74 -13.43 -5.49
N GLU A 542 44.68 -12.86 -6.68
CA GLU A 542 44.18 -11.50 -6.93
C GLU A 542 42.68 -11.39 -6.63
N LEU A 543 41.86 -12.38 -7.02
CA LEU A 543 40.42 -12.43 -6.73
C LEU A 543 40.10 -12.70 -5.25
N SER A 544 41.01 -13.34 -4.52
CA SER A 544 40.87 -13.57 -3.08
C SER A 544 41.13 -12.33 -2.23
N ASP A 545 41.74 -11.27 -2.79
CA ASP A 545 42.08 -10.04 -2.07
C ASP A 545 40.88 -9.08 -1.99
N VAL A 546 39.80 -9.55 -1.36
CA VAL A 546 38.61 -8.73 -1.10
C VAL A 546 38.80 -7.91 0.17
N THR A 547 38.83 -6.58 0.00
CA THR A 547 38.92 -5.63 1.11
C THR A 547 37.57 -5.36 1.74
N ASN A 548 37.58 -4.99 3.03
CA ASN A 548 36.39 -4.55 3.75
C ASN A 548 35.67 -3.41 3.04
N ALA A 549 36.39 -2.44 2.47
CA ALA A 549 35.80 -1.30 1.77
C ALA A 549 34.84 -1.71 0.65
N LEU A 550 35.26 -2.64 -0.22
CA LEU A 550 34.45 -3.08 -1.35
C LEU A 550 33.15 -3.77 -0.89
N LEU A 551 33.24 -4.66 0.10
CA LEU A 551 32.09 -5.38 0.62
C LEU A 551 31.12 -4.44 1.34
N LEU A 552 31.65 -3.59 2.21
CA LEU A 552 30.88 -2.71 3.07
C LEU A 552 30.22 -1.55 2.31
N ASP A 553 30.91 -0.95 1.35
CA ASP A 553 30.31 0.06 0.47
C ASP A 553 29.24 -0.56 -0.44
N GLY A 554 29.47 -1.78 -0.93
CA GLY A 554 28.47 -2.55 -1.68
C GLY A 554 27.22 -2.84 -0.85
N MET A 555 27.39 -3.30 0.38
CA MET A 555 26.28 -3.53 1.32
C MET A 555 25.53 -2.24 1.65
N ALA A 556 26.24 -1.15 1.94
CA ALA A 556 25.63 0.15 2.21
C ALA A 556 24.82 0.63 1.01
N ALA A 557 25.35 0.51 -0.22
CA ALA A 557 24.63 0.88 -1.43
C ALA A 557 23.35 0.05 -1.66
N LEU A 558 23.39 -1.26 -1.36
CA LEU A 558 22.22 -2.14 -1.46
C LEU A 558 21.12 -1.76 -0.44
N CYS A 559 21.49 -1.31 0.76
CA CYS A 559 20.52 -0.86 1.76
C CYS A 559 19.66 0.34 1.30
N TYR A 560 20.17 1.18 0.38
CA TYR A 560 19.40 2.30 -0.20
C TYR A 560 18.41 1.85 -1.28
N VAL A 561 18.60 0.66 -1.86
CA VAL A 561 17.73 0.11 -2.91
C VAL A 561 16.62 -0.75 -2.31
N ASP A 562 16.97 -1.58 -1.33
CA ASP A 562 16.03 -2.48 -0.66
C ASP A 562 15.94 -2.22 0.84
N HIS A 563 14.80 -1.66 1.26
CA HIS A 563 14.52 -1.37 2.66
C HIS A 563 14.35 -2.64 3.52
N GLN A 564 13.90 -3.76 2.96
CA GLN A 564 13.76 -5.02 3.72
C GLN A 564 15.14 -5.64 3.99
N LEU A 565 16.04 -5.58 3.00
CA LEU A 565 17.43 -5.97 3.20
C LEU A 565 18.09 -5.08 4.27
N ALA A 566 17.91 -3.76 4.19
CA ALA A 566 18.43 -2.84 5.19
C ALA A 566 17.91 -3.14 6.61
N ASP A 567 16.62 -3.48 6.74
CA ASP A 567 16.00 -3.90 8.00
C ASP A 567 16.67 -5.17 8.57
N SER A 568 16.73 -6.24 7.77
CA SER A 568 17.31 -7.51 8.20
C SER A 568 18.81 -7.42 8.52
N LEU A 569 19.57 -6.66 7.73
CA LEU A 569 20.99 -6.42 7.95
C LEU A 569 21.20 -5.60 9.24
N PHE A 570 20.46 -4.52 9.44
CA PHE A 570 20.60 -3.71 10.65
C PHE A 570 20.26 -4.52 11.90
N VAL A 571 19.14 -5.23 11.89
CA VAL A 571 18.66 -6.04 13.02
C VAL A 571 19.62 -7.19 13.38
N SER A 572 20.34 -7.75 12.40
CA SER A 572 21.32 -8.82 12.64
C SER A 572 22.72 -8.32 13.03
N THR A 573 23.09 -7.11 12.59
CA THR A 573 24.40 -6.50 12.84
C THR A 573 24.45 -5.68 14.13
N PHE A 574 23.36 -4.98 14.49
CA PHE A 574 23.32 -4.11 15.66
C PHE A 574 23.69 -4.81 16.98
N PRO A 575 23.23 -6.04 17.30
CA PRO A 575 23.63 -6.72 18.53
C PRO A 575 25.13 -7.01 18.61
N LYS A 576 25.77 -7.29 17.46
CA LYS A 576 27.21 -7.50 17.37
C LYS A 576 27.99 -6.18 17.52
N LEU A 577 27.46 -5.09 16.97
CA LEU A 577 28.03 -3.75 17.19
C LEU A 577 27.94 -3.36 18.67
N TRP A 578 26.82 -3.67 19.32
CA TRP A 578 26.64 -3.42 20.75
C TRP A 578 27.61 -4.24 21.60
N SER A 579 27.83 -5.53 21.28
CA SER A 579 28.81 -6.36 22.01
C SER A 579 30.24 -5.86 21.85
N LEU A 580 30.62 -5.35 20.68
CA LEU A 580 31.93 -4.73 20.46
C LEU A 580 32.09 -3.43 21.27
N ILE A 581 31.01 -2.64 21.38
CA ILE A 581 31.00 -1.42 22.20
C ILE A 581 31.17 -1.76 23.69
N THR A 582 30.59 -2.87 24.17
CA THR A 582 30.71 -3.29 25.58
C THR A 582 32.08 -3.91 25.87
N GLU A 583 32.56 -4.85 25.04
CA GLU A 583 33.80 -5.61 25.24
C GLU A 583 35.08 -4.77 25.14
N SER A 584 35.14 -3.82 24.19
CA SER A 584 36.31 -2.96 23.98
C SER A 584 36.65 -2.07 25.18
N THR A 585 35.67 -1.81 26.07
CA THR A 585 35.83 -0.96 27.25
C THR A 585 36.09 -1.71 28.56
N THR A 586 35.77 -3.00 28.66
CA THR A 586 36.00 -3.79 29.90
C THR A 586 37.47 -4.16 30.12
N SER A 587 38.30 -4.10 29.08
CA SER A 587 39.72 -4.48 29.11
C SER A 587 40.67 -3.37 29.60
N ALA A 588 40.21 -2.13 29.80
CA ALA A 588 41.02 -1.03 30.31
C ALA A 588 40.92 -0.93 31.86
N PRO A 589 42.04 -0.98 32.61
CA PRO A 589 42.00 -0.93 34.07
C PRO A 589 41.56 0.48 34.54
N GLY A 590 40.33 0.58 35.05
CA GLY A 590 39.71 1.84 35.51
C GLY A 590 38.53 2.34 34.66
N GLY A 591 38.12 1.62 33.61
CA GLY A 591 36.98 2.00 32.76
C GLY A 591 35.64 1.92 33.48
N GLN A 592 34.94 3.05 33.65
CA GLN A 592 33.51 3.04 33.95
C GLN A 592 32.75 2.35 32.80
N ASP A 593 31.70 1.57 33.11
CA ASP A 593 30.82 0.94 32.11
C ASP A 593 30.21 2.01 31.18
N VAL A 594 30.84 2.31 30.05
CA VAL A 594 30.35 3.29 29.05
C VAL A 594 28.97 2.88 28.52
N SER A 595 28.66 1.58 28.51
CA SER A 595 27.34 1.04 28.22
C SER A 595 26.24 1.64 29.12
N ARG A 596 26.52 1.81 30.42
CA ARG A 596 25.58 2.45 31.37
C ARG A 596 25.37 3.93 31.08
N GLN A 597 26.34 4.62 30.46
CA GLN A 597 26.21 6.02 30.06
C GLN A 597 25.41 6.18 28.76
N LEU A 598 25.47 5.21 27.84
CA LEU A 598 24.78 5.24 26.55
C LEU A 598 23.30 4.86 26.64
N ILE A 599 22.93 3.93 27.53
CA ILE A 599 21.55 3.44 27.71
C ILE A 599 20.52 4.58 27.91
N PRO A 600 20.74 5.60 28.77
CA PRO A 600 19.82 6.71 28.94
C PRO A 600 19.55 7.50 27.66
N TYR A 601 20.56 7.70 26.82
CA TYR A 601 20.40 8.39 25.54
C TYR A 601 19.55 7.55 24.58
N VAL A 602 19.81 6.24 24.49
CA VAL A 602 19.01 5.32 23.66
C VAL A 602 17.56 5.31 24.11
N ARG A 603 17.30 5.24 25.42
CA ARG A 603 15.94 5.31 25.98
C ARG A 603 15.26 6.63 25.65
N LYS A 604 15.95 7.77 25.84
CA LYS A 604 15.41 9.10 25.54
C LYS A 604 15.12 9.26 24.05
N PHE A 605 15.95 8.68 23.19
CA PHE A 605 15.76 8.69 21.75
C PHE A 605 14.54 7.89 21.33
N ILE A 606 14.35 6.68 21.85
CA ILE A 606 13.18 5.84 21.57
C ILE A 606 11.88 6.52 22.04
N ALA A 607 11.91 7.17 23.21
CA ALA A 607 10.75 7.88 23.76
C ALA A 607 10.56 9.30 23.19
N SER A 608 11.36 9.72 22.21
CA SER A 608 11.31 11.07 21.66
C SER A 608 10.13 11.28 20.72
N GLY A 609 9.54 12.48 20.74
CA GLY A 609 8.45 12.87 19.83
C GLY A 609 8.87 13.02 18.36
N ILE A 610 10.17 12.95 18.07
CA ILE A 610 10.76 13.06 16.72
C ILE A 610 10.14 12.07 15.74
N HIS A 611 9.85 10.87 16.25
CA HIS A 611 9.35 9.74 15.46
C HIS A 611 7.88 9.85 15.06
N SER A 612 7.17 10.91 15.50
CA SER A 612 5.76 11.10 15.19
C SER A 612 5.48 11.16 13.68
N HIS A 613 6.44 11.67 12.89
CA HIS A 613 6.32 11.74 11.44
C HIS A 613 6.44 10.37 10.75
N GLN A 614 7.04 9.37 11.42
CA GLN A 614 7.31 8.03 10.91
C GLN A 614 6.21 7.01 11.25
N MET A 615 5.13 7.43 11.92
CA MET A 615 4.03 6.53 12.30
C MET A 615 3.30 5.95 11.07
N ASP A 616 3.17 6.74 10.00
CA ASP A 616 2.44 6.34 8.79
C ASP A 616 3.37 5.78 7.68
N VAL A 617 4.68 5.63 7.95
CA VAL A 617 5.69 5.15 6.99
C VAL A 617 6.04 3.68 7.28
N HIS A 618 5.91 2.83 6.26
CA HIS A 618 6.23 1.40 6.36
C HIS A 618 7.24 0.98 5.28
N PRO A 619 8.37 0.33 5.63
CA PRO A 619 8.86 0.04 6.99
C PRO A 619 9.25 1.33 7.75
N SER A 620 9.01 1.34 9.07
CA SER A 620 9.38 2.47 9.92
C SER A 620 10.84 2.33 10.37
N SER A 621 11.61 3.40 10.29
CA SER A 621 13.00 3.41 10.75
C SER A 621 13.10 3.11 12.24
N LEU A 622 12.19 3.67 13.05
CA LEU A 622 12.17 3.40 14.49
C LEU A 622 11.90 1.92 14.77
N ARG A 623 11.01 1.28 13.99
CA ARG A 623 10.75 -0.16 14.14
C ARG A 623 12.02 -0.99 13.97
N THR A 624 12.74 -0.79 12.87
CA THR A 624 14.00 -1.49 12.60
C THR A 624 15.04 -1.24 13.69
N PHE A 625 15.17 0.02 14.13
CA PHE A 625 16.11 0.39 15.18
C PHE A 625 15.77 -0.31 16.50
N VAL A 626 14.51 -0.27 16.91
CA VAL A 626 14.03 -0.91 18.14
C VAL A 626 14.17 -2.43 18.05
N SER A 627 13.83 -3.06 16.93
CA SER A 627 13.99 -4.52 16.73
C SER A 627 15.45 -4.98 16.84
N GLY A 628 16.41 -4.15 16.42
CA GLY A 628 17.84 -4.38 16.67
C GLY A 628 18.22 -4.24 18.15
N VAL A 629 17.70 -3.20 18.82
CA VAL A 629 17.93 -2.90 20.24
C VAL A 629 17.30 -3.95 21.17
N THR A 630 16.15 -4.52 20.81
CA THR A 630 15.44 -5.51 21.64
C THR A 630 16.12 -6.87 21.69
N LYS A 631 17.04 -7.14 20.76
CA LYS A 631 17.92 -8.32 20.80
C LYS A 631 19.10 -8.14 21.77
N CYS A 632 19.30 -6.93 22.32
CA CYS A 632 20.36 -6.62 23.28
C CYS A 632 19.81 -6.62 24.72
N PRO A 633 20.00 -7.70 25.50
CA PRO A 633 19.30 -7.90 26.78
C PRO A 633 19.53 -6.79 27.80
N ASP A 634 20.69 -6.14 27.77
CA ASP A 634 21.05 -5.05 28.70
C ASP A 634 20.23 -3.78 28.46
N ILE A 635 19.95 -3.44 27.20
CA ILE A 635 19.15 -2.24 26.87
C ILE A 635 17.68 -2.55 27.06
N THR A 636 17.23 -3.72 26.61
CA THR A 636 15.80 -4.03 26.54
C THR A 636 15.13 -4.03 27.91
N ARG A 637 15.84 -4.47 28.97
CA ARG A 637 15.34 -4.46 30.36
C ARG A 637 15.06 -3.06 30.92
N THR A 638 15.61 -2.02 30.32
CA THR A 638 15.51 -0.64 30.80
C THR A 638 14.41 0.18 30.13
N ILE A 639 13.75 -0.37 29.10
CA ILE A 639 12.67 0.29 28.37
C ILE A 639 11.37 0.22 29.20
N PRO A 640 10.72 1.35 29.52
CA PRO A 640 9.45 1.34 30.26
C PRO A 640 8.30 0.68 29.49
N HIS A 641 7.40 0.00 30.20
CA HIS A 641 6.24 -0.66 29.60
C HIS A 641 5.32 0.26 28.77
N PRO A 642 4.99 1.53 29.14
CA PRO A 642 4.09 2.35 28.34
C PRO A 642 4.71 2.72 27.00
N VAL A 643 6.05 2.81 26.96
CA VAL A 643 6.80 3.05 25.73
C VAL A 643 6.69 1.82 24.84
N LEU A 644 6.80 0.59 25.37
CA LEU A 644 6.60 -0.64 24.59
C LEU A 644 5.17 -0.74 24.03
N CYS A 645 4.14 -0.40 24.81
CA CYS A 645 2.76 -0.37 24.34
C CYS A 645 2.56 0.66 23.22
N TYR A 646 3.13 1.86 23.39
CA TYR A 646 3.08 2.90 22.37
C TYR A 646 3.82 2.51 21.08
N LEU A 647 5.00 1.89 21.21
CA LEU A 647 5.78 1.40 20.08
C LEU A 647 5.07 0.28 19.33
N GLY A 648 4.48 -0.66 20.06
CA GLY A 648 3.67 -1.74 19.49
C GLY A 648 2.52 -1.18 18.65
N SER A 649 1.75 -0.25 19.23
CA SER A 649 0.53 0.27 18.61
C SER A 649 0.76 1.25 17.46
N GLN A 650 1.76 2.13 17.56
CA GLN A 650 1.98 3.18 16.57
C GLN A 650 2.98 2.82 15.46
N PHE A 651 3.90 1.89 15.69
CA PHE A 651 4.99 1.57 14.75
C PHE A 651 4.96 0.13 14.21
N HIS A 652 3.81 -0.55 14.30
CA HIS A 652 3.62 -1.92 13.79
C HIS A 652 4.58 -2.95 14.44
N MET A 653 4.82 -2.81 15.75
CA MET A 653 5.66 -3.74 16.54
C MET A 653 4.82 -4.56 17.51
N TRP A 654 3.56 -4.83 17.16
CA TRP A 654 2.60 -5.54 18.02
C TRP A 654 3.18 -6.81 18.63
N HIS A 655 3.62 -7.77 17.81
CA HIS A 655 4.10 -9.06 18.29
C HIS A 655 5.45 -8.98 19.00
N GLU A 656 6.40 -8.18 18.50
CA GLU A 656 7.72 -8.02 19.15
C GLU A 656 7.57 -7.41 20.55
N CYS A 657 6.80 -6.33 20.69
CA CYS A 657 6.56 -5.70 22.00
C CYS A 657 5.77 -6.62 22.94
N THR A 658 4.77 -7.36 22.43
CA THR A 658 4.00 -8.32 23.25
C THR A 658 4.88 -9.42 23.80
N LEU A 659 5.69 -10.06 22.95
CA LEU A 659 6.60 -11.14 23.37
C LEU A 659 7.64 -10.65 24.38
N LEU A 660 8.12 -9.41 24.24
CA LEU A 660 9.02 -8.80 25.22
C LEU A 660 8.33 -8.60 26.57
N LEU A 661 7.12 -8.04 26.58
CA LEU A 661 6.35 -7.87 27.81
C LEU A 661 6.04 -9.20 28.48
N GLU A 662 5.68 -10.24 27.71
CA GLU A 662 5.49 -11.60 28.21
C GLU A 662 6.79 -12.14 28.82
N HIS A 663 7.91 -12.00 28.11
CA HIS A 663 9.22 -12.45 28.61
C HIS A 663 9.59 -11.77 29.94
N TYR A 664 9.32 -10.47 30.09
CA TYR A 664 9.53 -9.75 31.34
C TYR A 664 8.59 -10.21 32.45
N TYR A 665 7.33 -10.43 32.13
CA TYR A 665 6.35 -10.96 33.07
C TYR A 665 6.78 -12.34 33.60
N TYR A 666 7.15 -13.27 32.72
CA TYR A 666 7.65 -14.60 33.09
C TYR A 666 8.97 -14.54 33.88
N GLY A 667 9.90 -13.68 33.46
CA GLY A 667 11.19 -13.48 34.14
C GLY A 667 11.03 -13.01 35.59
N ASN A 668 10.19 -12.00 35.83
CA ASN A 668 9.89 -11.50 37.17
C ASN A 668 9.07 -12.49 38.02
N SER A 669 8.18 -13.28 37.41
CA SER A 669 7.43 -14.33 38.10
C SER A 669 8.33 -15.44 38.67
N ARG A 670 9.44 -15.77 37.99
CA ARG A 670 10.44 -16.74 38.50
C ARG A 670 11.22 -16.19 39.71
N VAL A 671 11.54 -14.90 39.73
CA VAL A 671 12.21 -14.26 40.88
C VAL A 671 11.30 -14.28 42.11
N LYS A 672 9.99 -14.05 41.94
CA LYS A 672 8.99 -14.18 43.02
C LYS A 672 8.89 -15.62 43.55
N ARG A 673 8.90 -16.64 42.68
CA ARG A 673 8.85 -18.06 43.10
C ARG A 673 10.12 -18.54 43.81
N GLY A 674 11.30 -18.13 43.32
CA GLY A 674 12.57 -18.44 43.99
C GLY A 674 12.74 -17.75 45.35
N ALA A 675 12.24 -16.51 45.49
CA ALA A 675 12.25 -15.80 46.77
C ALA A 675 11.28 -16.43 47.79
N PHE A 676 10.17 -17.02 47.33
CA PHE A 676 9.17 -17.66 48.21
C PHE A 676 9.69 -18.96 48.86
N GLU A 677 10.60 -19.70 48.20
CA GLU A 677 11.23 -20.89 48.79
C GLU A 677 12.27 -20.54 49.87
N THR A 678 12.95 -19.39 49.76
CA THR A 678 13.92 -18.91 50.77
C THR A 678 13.32 -18.01 51.86
N ALA A 679 12.09 -17.50 51.69
CA ALA A 679 11.44 -16.57 52.64
C ALA A 679 10.52 -17.25 53.68
N SER A 680 10.74 -18.54 53.96
CA SER A 680 10.18 -19.20 55.16
C SER A 680 11.02 -18.93 56.43
N SER A 681 12.04 -18.07 56.34
CA SER A 681 12.86 -17.62 57.45
C SER A 681 13.19 -16.14 57.30
N SER A 682 12.84 -15.36 58.32
CA SER A 682 13.07 -13.92 58.48
C SER A 682 12.05 -12.98 57.80
N ALA A 683 11.16 -12.46 58.65
CA ALA A 683 10.43 -11.22 58.42
C ALA A 683 11.42 -10.04 58.41
N ALA A 684 11.84 -9.63 57.22
CA ALA A 684 12.49 -8.35 57.01
C ALA A 684 11.68 -7.55 56.00
N VAL A 685 11.03 -6.50 56.51
CA VAL A 685 10.42 -5.43 55.73
C VAL A 685 11.50 -4.81 54.84
N SER A 686 11.51 -5.15 53.56
CA SER A 686 12.24 -4.39 52.54
C SER A 686 11.27 -3.44 51.85
N THR A 687 11.47 -2.16 52.15
CA THR A 687 10.94 -0.97 51.49
C THR A 687 10.83 -1.08 49.97
N GLY A 688 9.73 -0.56 49.43
CA GLY A 688 9.28 -0.69 48.04
C GLY A 688 10.29 -0.27 46.97
N SER A 689 10.45 -1.16 45.99
CA SER A 689 10.79 -0.84 44.60
C SER A 689 10.60 -2.06 43.70
N ALA A 690 10.83 -3.29 44.19
CA ALA A 690 10.68 -4.52 43.40
C ALA A 690 9.21 -4.95 43.13
N GLY A 691 8.27 -4.50 43.96
CA GLY A 691 6.83 -4.79 43.80
C GLY A 691 6.14 -3.92 42.74
N GLU A 692 6.58 -2.67 42.56
CA GLU A 692 6.01 -1.71 41.61
C GLU A 692 6.33 -2.09 40.16
N PHE A 693 7.58 -2.47 39.86
CA PHE A 693 7.97 -2.88 38.50
C PHE A 693 7.25 -4.14 37.99
N ALA A 694 6.74 -5.02 38.85
CA ALA A 694 6.00 -6.21 38.40
C ALA A 694 4.54 -5.88 38.00
N SER A 695 3.89 -4.94 38.70
CA SER A 695 2.55 -4.45 38.39
C SER A 695 2.51 -3.71 37.04
N ASP A 696 3.61 -3.04 36.72
CA ASP A 696 3.78 -2.23 35.52
C ASP A 696 3.73 -3.05 34.21
N TYR A 697 4.39 -4.22 34.14
CA TYR A 697 4.37 -5.04 32.93
C TYR A 697 3.03 -5.76 32.71
N GLU A 698 2.32 -6.10 33.80
CA GLU A 698 0.96 -6.66 33.75
C GLU A 698 -0.03 -5.65 33.14
N GLU A 699 0.07 -4.38 33.53
CA GLU A 699 -0.73 -3.30 32.96
C GLU A 699 -0.40 -3.06 31.48
N GLY A 700 0.89 -3.13 31.12
CA GLY A 700 1.32 -3.09 29.72
C GLY A 700 0.74 -4.24 28.87
N LEU A 701 0.76 -5.48 29.39
CA LEU A 701 0.17 -6.63 28.70
C LEU A 701 -1.34 -6.48 28.54
N LEU A 702 -2.04 -6.05 29.59
CA LEU A 702 -3.49 -5.80 29.53
C LEU A 702 -3.83 -4.74 28.50
N GLN A 703 -3.04 -3.67 28.40
CA GLN A 703 -3.22 -2.64 27.39
C GLN A 703 -3.03 -3.21 25.98
N ILE A 704 -1.92 -3.89 25.69
CA ILE A 704 -1.67 -4.41 24.34
C ILE A 704 -2.68 -5.49 23.95
N TYR A 705 -3.04 -6.43 24.84
CA TYR A 705 -4.06 -7.43 24.51
C TYR A 705 -5.45 -6.82 24.34
N SER A 706 -5.78 -5.77 25.09
CA SER A 706 -7.02 -5.01 24.88
C SER A 706 -7.04 -4.34 23.50
N GLU A 707 -5.93 -3.71 23.10
CA GLU A 707 -5.77 -3.10 21.77
C GLU A 707 -5.78 -4.15 20.65
N MET A 708 -5.19 -5.32 20.90
CA MET A 708 -5.19 -6.48 20.01
C MET A 708 -6.48 -7.31 20.07
N ARG A 709 -7.48 -6.91 20.88
CA ARG A 709 -8.76 -7.62 21.03
C ARG A 709 -8.61 -9.12 21.30
N GLU A 710 -7.58 -9.50 22.04
CA GLU A 710 -7.32 -10.88 22.44
C GLU A 710 -7.98 -11.15 23.80
N GLU A 711 -9.31 -11.32 23.77
CA GLU A 711 -10.16 -11.35 24.98
C GLU A 711 -9.86 -12.54 25.90
N ASP A 712 -9.47 -13.70 25.36
CA ASP A 712 -9.11 -14.87 26.14
C ASP A 712 -7.83 -14.66 26.98
N TYR A 713 -6.80 -14.05 26.40
CA TYR A 713 -5.57 -13.71 27.12
C TYR A 713 -5.81 -12.62 28.16
N LEU A 714 -6.67 -11.65 27.83
CA LEU A 714 -7.09 -10.60 28.77
C LEU A 714 -7.84 -11.21 29.97
N ALA A 715 -8.79 -12.11 29.72
CA ALA A 715 -9.52 -12.83 30.78
C ALA A 715 -8.58 -13.67 31.65
N ALA A 716 -7.59 -14.33 31.04
CA ALA A 716 -6.60 -15.12 31.77
C ALA A 716 -5.75 -14.25 32.72
N ILE A 717 -5.26 -13.09 32.28
CA ILE A 717 -4.50 -12.18 33.14
C ILE A 717 -5.38 -11.65 34.28
N TRP A 718 -6.64 -11.28 33.98
CA TRP A 718 -7.58 -10.83 34.99
C TRP A 718 -7.93 -11.92 36.01
N SER A 719 -7.98 -13.19 35.62
CA SER A 719 -8.21 -14.28 36.57
C SER A 719 -7.12 -14.39 37.64
N VAL A 720 -5.91 -13.91 37.34
CA VAL A 720 -4.76 -13.91 38.26
C VAL A 720 -4.61 -12.57 39.00
N ARG A 721 -4.89 -11.44 38.33
CA ARG A 721 -4.70 -10.09 38.86
C ARG A 721 -5.89 -9.58 39.68
N ALA A 722 -7.11 -10.03 39.38
CA ALA A 722 -8.34 -9.39 39.87
C ALA A 722 -8.32 -9.21 41.40
N PRO A 723 -8.63 -8.00 41.90
CA PRO A 723 -8.55 -7.71 43.34
C PRO A 723 -9.66 -8.37 44.16
N CYS A 724 -10.75 -8.80 43.51
CA CYS A 724 -11.88 -9.46 44.13
C CYS A 724 -12.33 -10.70 43.34
N GLU A 725 -12.87 -11.69 44.05
CA GLU A 725 -13.37 -12.94 43.46
C GLU A 725 -14.59 -12.68 42.55
N GLU A 726 -15.40 -11.67 42.87
CA GLU A 726 -16.56 -11.27 42.07
C GLU A 726 -16.17 -10.76 40.70
N MET A 727 -15.03 -10.06 40.60
CA MET A 727 -14.51 -9.63 39.30
C MET A 727 -14.05 -10.83 38.47
N VAL A 728 -13.44 -11.85 39.08
CA VAL A 728 -13.10 -13.10 38.38
C VAL A 728 -14.37 -13.77 37.86
N LYS A 729 -15.43 -13.83 38.67
CA LYS A 729 -16.74 -14.34 38.25
C LYS A 729 -17.31 -13.53 37.09
N ALA A 730 -17.31 -12.20 37.19
CA ALA A 730 -17.81 -11.31 36.14
C ALA A 730 -17.06 -11.49 34.81
N VAL A 731 -15.73 -11.54 34.85
CA VAL A 731 -14.89 -11.79 33.66
C VAL A 731 -15.15 -13.17 33.07
N SER A 732 -15.28 -14.20 33.91
CA SER A 732 -15.58 -15.56 33.44
C SER A 732 -16.96 -15.65 32.77
N TYR A 733 -17.99 -15.03 33.35
CA TYR A 733 -19.33 -14.96 32.75
C TYR A 733 -19.32 -14.19 31.43
N ALA A 734 -18.53 -13.11 31.35
CA ALA A 734 -18.35 -12.37 30.11
C ALA A 734 -17.69 -13.21 29.01
N GLN A 735 -16.67 -14.03 29.35
CA GLN A 735 -16.02 -14.93 28.39
C GLN A 735 -16.99 -15.98 27.83
N PHE A 736 -17.92 -16.49 28.66
CA PHE A 736 -18.99 -17.39 28.20
C PHE A 736 -20.15 -16.68 27.47
N GLY A 737 -20.16 -15.36 27.40
CA GLY A 737 -21.23 -14.57 26.80
C GLY A 737 -22.48 -14.41 27.69
N LEU A 738 -22.40 -14.76 28.98
CA LEU A 738 -23.48 -14.64 29.97
C LEU A 738 -23.51 -13.24 30.61
N PHE A 739 -23.70 -12.21 29.78
CA PHE A 739 -23.54 -10.82 30.21
C PHE A 739 -24.50 -10.37 31.31
N GLN A 740 -25.68 -10.97 31.45
CA GLN A 740 -26.61 -10.64 32.53
C GLN A 740 -26.02 -11.00 33.90
N GLN A 741 -25.47 -12.21 34.03
CA GLN A 741 -24.79 -12.65 35.24
C GLN A 741 -23.47 -11.90 35.46
N ALA A 742 -22.79 -11.51 34.37
CA ALA A 742 -21.58 -10.69 34.44
C ALA A 742 -21.86 -9.28 34.99
N VAL A 743 -23.00 -8.67 34.63
CA VAL A 743 -23.42 -7.36 35.19
C VAL A 743 -23.76 -7.49 36.66
N GLU A 744 -24.52 -8.50 37.07
CA GLU A 744 -24.86 -8.75 38.48
C GLU A 744 -23.59 -8.92 39.33
N ALA A 745 -22.65 -9.78 38.89
CA ALA A 745 -21.36 -9.95 39.56
C ALA A 745 -20.48 -8.68 39.51
N GLY A 746 -20.61 -7.87 38.46
CA GLY A 746 -19.92 -6.59 38.31
C GLY A 746 -20.45 -5.50 39.24
N GLU A 747 -21.77 -5.46 39.47
CA GLU A 747 -22.41 -4.60 40.47
C GLU A 747 -21.92 -4.96 41.87
N ASP A 748 -21.87 -6.25 42.22
CA ASP A 748 -21.33 -6.73 43.50
C ASP A 748 -19.84 -6.34 43.69
N ALA A 749 -19.06 -6.32 42.61
CA ALA A 749 -17.66 -5.88 42.62
C ALA A 749 -17.53 -4.37 42.82
N LEU A 750 -18.40 -3.57 42.17
CA LEU A 750 -18.47 -2.12 42.35
C LEU A 750 -18.93 -1.75 43.76
N ASP A 751 -19.95 -2.42 44.29
CA ASP A 751 -20.42 -2.20 45.65
C ASP A 751 -19.33 -2.47 46.67
N ARG A 752 -18.52 -3.52 46.49
CA ARG A 752 -17.32 -3.73 47.31
C ARG A 752 -16.28 -2.63 47.19
N LYS A 753 -16.04 -2.11 45.98
CA LYS A 753 -15.13 -0.97 45.73
C LYS A 753 -15.55 0.27 46.50
N PHE A 754 -16.84 0.55 46.59
CA PHE A 754 -17.37 1.69 47.34
C PHE A 754 -17.51 1.42 48.86
N SER A 755 -17.77 0.17 49.26
CA SER A 755 -17.99 -0.21 50.66
C SER A 755 -16.69 -0.36 51.46
N ASN A 756 -15.65 -0.96 50.87
CA ASN A 756 -14.35 -1.20 51.49
C ASN A 756 -13.20 -0.79 50.54
N PRO A 757 -12.95 0.51 50.38
CA PRO A 757 -11.91 0.97 49.48
C PRO A 757 -10.52 0.68 50.04
N THR A 758 -9.80 -0.25 49.43
CA THR A 758 -8.34 -0.33 49.58
C THR A 758 -7.68 0.52 48.49
N ASP A 759 -6.47 1.04 48.73
CA ASP A 759 -5.74 1.89 47.76
C ASP A 759 -5.54 1.23 46.38
N ALA A 760 -5.49 -0.11 46.33
CA ALA A 760 -5.39 -0.89 45.10
C ALA A 760 -6.73 -0.96 44.33
N ILE A 761 -7.86 -1.05 45.04
CA ILE A 761 -9.21 -1.17 44.45
C ILE A 761 -9.74 0.21 44.00
N MET A 762 -9.38 1.29 44.70
CA MET A 762 -9.78 2.66 44.32
C MET A 762 -9.13 3.14 43.01
N LYS A 763 -7.86 2.79 42.79
CA LYS A 763 -7.11 3.20 41.58
C LYS A 763 -7.48 2.41 40.33
N ASP A 764 -8.25 1.33 40.47
CA ASP A 764 -8.56 0.45 39.35
C ASP A 764 -9.71 1.01 38.50
N ARG A 765 -9.32 1.79 37.47
CA ARG A 765 -10.20 2.30 36.41
C ARG A 765 -10.79 1.16 35.56
N PHE A 766 -10.13 0.00 35.54
CA PHE A 766 -10.51 -1.08 34.65
C PHE A 766 -11.80 -1.80 35.08
N ILE A 767 -12.13 -1.84 36.38
CA ILE A 767 -13.41 -2.42 36.86
C ILE A 767 -14.60 -1.67 36.22
N GLU A 768 -14.52 -0.33 36.18
CA GLU A 768 -15.55 0.51 35.57
C GLU A 768 -15.63 0.31 34.05
N GLU A 769 -14.49 0.16 33.37
CA GLU A 769 -14.43 -0.05 31.92
C GLU A 769 -15.02 -1.41 31.50
N HIS A 770 -14.76 -2.48 32.26
CA HIS A 770 -15.36 -3.80 32.02
C HIS A 770 -16.85 -3.79 32.30
N TYR A 771 -17.27 -3.18 33.41
CA TYR A 771 -18.68 -3.02 33.74
C TYR A 771 -19.45 -2.26 32.65
N LEU A 772 -18.88 -1.15 32.17
CA LEU A 772 -19.43 -0.41 31.02
C LEU A 772 -19.49 -1.28 29.76
N SER A 773 -18.47 -2.10 29.50
CA SER A 773 -18.47 -3.05 28.38
C SER A 773 -19.66 -4.01 28.49
N TYR A 774 -19.89 -4.61 29.66
CA TYR A 774 -21.00 -5.54 29.87
C TYR A 774 -22.36 -4.88 29.66
N LEU A 775 -22.54 -3.65 30.15
CA LEU A 775 -23.77 -2.88 29.92
C LEU A 775 -24.00 -2.55 28.43
N ARG A 776 -22.91 -2.23 27.69
CA ARG A 776 -22.98 -2.02 26.23
C ARG A 776 -23.47 -3.28 25.52
N GLN A 777 -22.97 -4.46 25.90
CA GLN A 777 -23.38 -5.73 25.32
C GLN A 777 -24.83 -6.10 25.64
N LEU A 778 -25.31 -5.78 26.86
CA LEU A 778 -26.71 -5.98 27.24
C LEU A 778 -27.68 -4.97 26.60
N ASN A 779 -27.17 -3.90 25.97
CA ASN A 779 -27.96 -2.83 25.37
C ASN A 779 -28.69 -1.91 26.37
N ARG A 780 -28.16 -1.75 27.59
CA ARG A 780 -28.77 -0.89 28.63
C ARG A 780 -28.36 0.59 28.51
N TRP A 781 -28.50 1.17 27.31
CA TRP A 781 -28.03 2.54 27.01
C TRP A 781 -28.71 3.66 27.80
N ALA A 782 -29.85 3.40 28.45
CA ALA A 782 -30.53 4.39 29.29
C ALA A 782 -29.83 4.63 30.64
N GLU A 783 -29.04 3.67 31.12
CA GLU A 783 -28.36 3.73 32.42
C GLU A 783 -26.99 4.42 32.31
N LEU A 784 -26.33 4.31 31.15
CA LEU A 784 -24.98 4.84 30.90
C LEU A 784 -24.84 6.38 30.94
N PRO A 785 -25.81 7.21 30.49
CA PRO A 785 -25.70 8.66 30.55
C PRO A 785 -25.46 9.19 31.96
N ARG A 786 -26.05 8.56 32.99
CA ARG A 786 -25.84 8.92 34.39
C ARG A 786 -24.40 8.68 34.82
N PHE A 787 -23.79 7.59 34.34
CA PHE A 787 -22.39 7.28 34.58
C PHE A 787 -21.46 8.25 33.81
N ALA A 788 -21.80 8.58 32.57
CA ALA A 788 -21.01 9.48 31.73
C ALA A 788 -21.01 10.95 32.21
N GLN A 789 -22.08 11.35 32.91
CA GLN A 789 -22.25 12.68 33.51
C GLN A 789 -21.83 12.74 34.98
N ALA A 790 -21.52 11.60 35.62
CA ALA A 790 -21.08 11.54 37.01
C ALA A 790 -19.58 11.86 37.14
N PHE A 791 -19.23 12.59 38.21
CA PHE A 791 -17.89 12.95 38.70
C PHE A 791 -16.95 13.71 37.75
N ASN A 792 -16.77 15.02 37.98
CA ASN A 792 -15.65 15.94 37.63
C ASN A 792 -15.00 15.91 36.22
N CYS A 793 -15.33 14.97 35.34
CA CYS A 793 -14.81 14.80 33.99
C CYS A 793 -15.94 14.21 33.12
N CYS A 794 -16.83 15.04 32.56
CA CYS A 794 -17.86 14.55 31.65
C CYS A 794 -17.20 13.82 30.47
N ASN A 795 -17.45 12.51 30.33
CA ASN A 795 -16.95 11.76 29.18
C ASN A 795 -17.82 12.06 27.96
N HIS A 796 -17.55 13.18 27.29
CA HIS A 796 -18.33 13.68 26.15
C HIS A 796 -18.45 12.64 25.01
N ARG A 797 -17.46 11.74 24.86
CA ARG A 797 -17.54 10.63 23.89
C ARG A 797 -18.64 9.65 24.27
N LEU A 798 -18.65 9.18 25.52
CA LEU A 798 -19.65 8.22 25.97
C LEU A 798 -21.06 8.83 25.92
N VAL A 799 -21.18 10.11 26.28
CA VAL A 799 -22.44 10.87 26.14
C VAL A 799 -22.90 10.88 24.68
N ALA A 800 -22.03 11.27 23.74
CA ALA A 800 -22.37 11.27 22.31
C ALA A 800 -22.79 9.88 21.82
N GLU A 801 -22.11 8.81 22.27
CA GLU A 801 -22.46 7.42 21.93
C GLU A 801 -23.82 6.97 22.50
N CYS A 802 -24.21 7.46 23.68
CA CYS A 802 -25.54 7.15 24.25
C CYS A 802 -26.64 7.97 23.57
N ASP A 803 -26.38 9.25 23.34
CA ASP A 803 -27.38 10.21 22.85
C ASP A 803 -27.87 9.86 21.44
N TRP A 804 -26.99 9.41 20.54
CA TRP A 804 -27.45 8.98 19.21
C TRP A 804 -28.34 7.74 19.30
N LYS A 805 -28.02 6.78 20.17
CA LYS A 805 -28.83 5.56 20.39
C LYS A 805 -30.18 5.88 21.03
N LEU A 806 -30.23 6.87 21.92
CA LEU A 806 -31.45 7.35 22.56
C LEU A 806 -32.24 8.35 21.70
N SER A 807 -31.78 8.67 20.48
CA SER A 807 -32.37 9.66 19.56
C SER A 807 -32.31 11.12 20.03
N ASP A 808 -31.47 11.47 21.01
CA ASP A 808 -31.29 12.85 21.50
C ASP A 808 -30.19 13.59 20.73
N TRP A 809 -30.53 14.03 19.52
CA TRP A 809 -29.58 14.67 18.61
C TRP A 809 -29.07 16.04 19.07
N ARG A 810 -29.77 16.71 20.00
CA ARG A 810 -29.39 18.05 20.49
C ARG A 810 -28.25 17.93 21.50
N ASN A 811 -28.40 17.01 22.47
CA ASN A 811 -27.35 16.76 23.45
C ASN A 811 -26.11 16.14 22.79
N MET A 812 -26.30 15.28 21.79
CA MET A 812 -25.22 14.75 20.97
C MET A 812 -24.36 15.84 20.31
N HIS A 813 -24.98 16.87 19.70
CA HIS A 813 -24.23 17.97 19.07
C HIS A 813 -23.40 18.77 20.09
N ASN A 814 -23.98 19.04 21.25
CA ASN A 814 -23.29 19.77 22.33
C ASN A 814 -22.09 18.96 22.83
N ALA A 815 -22.25 17.66 23.04
CA ALA A 815 -21.18 16.76 23.44
C ALA A 815 -20.07 16.68 22.38
N LEU A 816 -20.41 16.52 21.09
CA LEU A 816 -19.42 16.48 20.01
C LEU A 816 -18.68 17.81 19.83
N SER A 817 -19.35 18.94 20.04
CA SER A 817 -18.73 20.27 19.97
C SER A 817 -17.75 20.50 21.12
N GLN A 818 -18.08 20.00 22.32
CA GLN A 818 -17.23 20.07 23.51
C GLN A 818 -16.04 19.10 23.44
N LEU A 819 -16.16 17.99 22.72
CA LEU A 819 -15.10 17.00 22.54
C LEU A 819 -13.88 17.56 21.76
N GLY A 820 -14.08 18.58 20.91
CA GLY A 820 -12.98 19.24 20.18
C GLY A 820 -12.05 18.24 19.47
N ASN A 821 -10.76 18.22 19.86
CA ASN A 821 -9.75 17.23 19.44
C ASN A 821 -9.31 16.30 20.60
N GLU A 822 -10.06 16.27 21.70
CA GLU A 822 -9.73 15.52 22.93
C GLU A 822 -10.23 14.07 22.85
N TYR A 823 -9.77 13.32 21.85
CA TYR A 823 -10.06 11.89 21.72
C TYR A 823 -8.86 11.08 21.19
N PRO A 824 -8.74 9.80 21.57
CA PRO A 824 -7.74 8.91 21.01
C PRO A 824 -7.89 8.79 19.49
N ARG A 825 -6.77 8.80 18.75
CA ARG A 825 -6.77 8.77 17.28
C ARG A 825 -7.51 7.57 16.69
N ARG A 826 -7.46 6.41 17.36
CA ARG A 826 -8.17 5.18 16.97
C ARG A 826 -9.68 5.37 16.84
N ASP A 827 -10.25 6.29 17.61
CA ASP A 827 -11.70 6.53 17.68
C ASP A 827 -12.16 7.67 16.78
N LYS A 828 -11.22 8.27 16.03
CA LYS A 828 -11.48 9.38 15.13
C LYS A 828 -12.56 9.07 14.10
N TRP A 829 -12.49 7.89 13.47
CA TRP A 829 -13.50 7.48 12.48
C TRP A 829 -14.90 7.41 13.09
N ARG A 830 -15.02 7.02 14.37
CA ARG A 830 -16.30 6.90 15.08
C ARG A 830 -16.89 8.28 15.35
N ILE A 831 -16.05 9.24 15.75
CA ILE A 831 -16.47 10.64 15.92
C ILE A 831 -16.87 11.26 14.57
N GLU A 832 -16.12 11.01 13.50
CA GLU A 832 -16.44 11.48 12.14
C GLU A 832 -17.76 10.87 11.63
N LEU A 833 -18.02 9.59 11.92
CA LEU A 833 -19.29 8.92 11.64
C LEU A 833 -20.45 9.55 12.42
N LEU A 834 -20.27 9.82 13.72
CA LEU A 834 -21.28 10.48 14.56
C LEU A 834 -21.62 11.89 14.05
N TRP A 835 -20.62 12.67 13.59
CA TRP A 835 -20.86 13.93 12.90
C TRP A 835 -21.70 13.74 11.63
N GLY A 836 -21.40 12.69 10.85
CA GLY A 836 -22.21 12.29 9.70
C GLY A 836 -23.67 11.99 10.05
N TYR A 837 -23.91 11.22 11.12
CA TYR A 837 -25.25 10.89 11.62
C TYR A 837 -26.02 12.13 12.07
N TRP A 838 -25.37 13.03 12.80
CA TRP A 838 -25.99 14.27 13.24
C TRP A 838 -26.36 15.19 12.07
N HIS A 839 -25.47 15.31 11.08
CA HIS A 839 -25.76 16.11 9.88
C HIS A 839 -26.96 15.56 9.10
N LEU A 840 -27.17 14.24 9.08
CA LEU A 840 -28.27 13.61 8.36
C LEU A 840 -29.60 13.69 9.14
N CYS A 841 -29.64 13.22 10.39
CA CYS A 841 -30.87 13.08 11.17
C CYS A 841 -31.09 14.21 12.19
N GLY A 842 -30.01 14.79 12.74
CA GLY A 842 -30.06 15.81 13.79
C GLY A 842 -30.38 17.21 13.26
N LYS A 843 -29.77 17.62 12.15
CA LYS A 843 -30.04 18.93 11.52
C LYS A 843 -31.45 19.06 10.96
N ALA A 844 -32.08 17.94 10.57
CA ALA A 844 -33.49 17.90 10.15
C ALA A 844 -34.48 18.16 11.30
N ARG A 845 -34.03 18.00 12.56
CA ARG A 845 -34.87 18.09 13.77
C ARG A 845 -34.62 19.35 14.61
N SER A 846 -33.61 20.16 14.30
CA SER A 846 -33.34 21.40 15.04
C SER A 846 -34.29 22.53 14.62
N ASP A 847 -34.76 23.33 15.58
CA ASP A 847 -35.69 24.47 15.41
C ASP A 847 -35.22 25.57 14.43
N HIS A 848 -34.00 25.48 13.89
CA HIS A 848 -33.47 26.36 12.83
C HIS A 848 -33.79 25.83 11.41
N ALA A 849 -35.01 25.32 11.22
CA ALA A 849 -35.49 24.72 9.97
C ALA A 849 -35.58 25.71 8.78
N ASP A 850 -35.39 27.01 9.00
CA ASP A 850 -35.55 28.05 7.97
C ASP A 850 -34.34 28.17 7.01
N TYR A 851 -33.20 27.54 7.31
CA TYR A 851 -32.02 27.54 6.43
C TYR A 851 -31.39 26.14 6.30
N VAL A 852 -32.15 25.19 5.75
CA VAL A 852 -31.54 23.94 5.22
C VAL A 852 -30.77 24.29 3.95
N SER A 853 -29.48 24.57 4.12
CA SER A 853 -28.56 24.93 3.04
C SER A 853 -28.50 23.82 1.96
N PRO A 854 -28.44 24.17 0.65
CA PRO A 854 -28.17 23.23 -0.44
C PRO A 854 -26.82 22.48 -0.33
N THR A 855 -26.01 22.77 0.69
CA THR A 855 -24.72 22.13 0.94
C THR A 855 -24.79 20.87 1.82
N LEU A 856 -25.97 20.44 2.29
CA LEU A 856 -26.11 19.26 3.16
C LEU A 856 -25.42 17.99 2.61
N PRO A 857 -25.61 17.62 1.32
CA PRO A 857 -24.93 16.44 0.75
C PRO A 857 -23.41 16.60 0.71
N GLN A 858 -22.90 17.82 0.51
CA GLN A 858 -21.46 18.11 0.48
C GLN A 858 -20.80 17.94 1.85
N HIS A 859 -21.53 18.24 2.93
CA HIS A 859 -21.03 18.04 4.29
C HIS A 859 -20.98 16.54 4.64
N VAL A 860 -22.03 15.79 4.33
CA VAL A 860 -22.05 14.33 4.57
C VAL A 860 -20.98 13.63 3.73
N GLU A 861 -20.81 14.02 2.47
CA GLU A 861 -19.75 13.52 1.59
C GLU A 861 -18.33 13.81 2.14
N ARG A 862 -18.14 14.99 2.74
CA ARG A 862 -16.89 15.33 3.41
C ARG A 862 -16.63 14.42 4.60
N PHE A 863 -17.59 14.22 5.49
CA PHE A 863 -17.42 13.34 6.67
C PHE A 863 -17.30 11.87 6.29
N PHE A 864 -17.96 11.42 5.21
CA PHE A 864 -17.74 10.11 4.63
C PHE A 864 -16.27 9.92 4.21
N LYS A 865 -15.71 10.84 3.41
CA LYS A 865 -14.31 10.77 2.97
C LYS A 865 -13.33 10.78 4.15
N LEU A 866 -13.56 11.66 5.13
CA LEU A 866 -12.73 11.72 6.33
C LEU A 866 -12.79 10.39 7.12
N SER A 867 -13.98 9.82 7.29
CA SER A 867 -14.17 8.54 8.00
C SER A 867 -13.46 7.40 7.28
N VAL A 868 -13.58 7.33 5.94
CA VAL A 868 -12.89 6.31 5.12
C VAL A 868 -11.37 6.44 5.25
N ASP A 869 -10.84 7.66 5.11
CA ASP A 869 -9.40 7.90 5.25
C ASP A 869 -8.88 7.53 6.65
N SER A 870 -9.65 7.84 7.69
CA SER A 870 -9.33 7.46 9.08
C SER A 870 -9.34 5.94 9.27
N VAL A 871 -10.37 5.22 8.78
CA VAL A 871 -10.45 3.74 8.87
C VAL A 871 -9.29 3.09 8.13
N ILE A 872 -8.95 3.55 6.92
CA ILE A 872 -7.84 2.99 6.13
C ILE A 872 -6.50 3.21 6.82
N LYS A 873 -6.28 4.40 7.41
CA LYS A 873 -5.06 4.70 8.16
C LYS A 873 -4.89 3.78 9.36
N GLU A 874 -5.95 3.57 10.13
CA GLU A 874 -5.90 2.65 11.28
C GLU A 874 -5.73 1.19 10.83
N TRP A 875 -6.41 0.75 9.77
CA TRP A 875 -6.23 -0.59 9.20
C TRP A 875 -4.77 -0.89 8.83
N ARG A 876 -4.08 0.08 8.22
CA ARG A 876 -2.66 -0.08 7.83
C ARG A 876 -1.72 -0.21 9.03
N ARG A 877 -2.10 0.32 10.20
CA ARG A 877 -1.29 0.23 11.43
C ARG A 877 -1.40 -1.12 12.11
N LEU A 878 -2.52 -1.82 11.93
CA LEU A 878 -2.75 -3.14 12.49
C LEU A 878 -1.77 -4.18 11.93
N PRO A 879 -1.56 -5.31 12.64
CA PRO A 879 -0.75 -6.42 12.14
C PRO A 879 -1.19 -6.88 10.75
N ALA A 880 -0.25 -7.33 9.91
CA ALA A 880 -0.58 -7.84 8.57
C ALA A 880 -1.48 -9.10 8.60
N LEU A 881 -1.48 -9.85 9.70
CA LEU A 881 -2.34 -11.01 9.89
C LEU A 881 -3.76 -10.54 10.28
N VAL A 882 -4.75 -10.89 9.47
CA VAL A 882 -6.16 -10.58 9.76
C VAL A 882 -6.62 -11.39 10.97
N SER A 883 -6.86 -10.69 12.08
CA SER A 883 -7.30 -11.23 13.38
C SER A 883 -8.53 -10.47 13.91
N ALA A 884 -8.96 -10.77 15.14
CA ALA A 884 -10.08 -10.11 15.82
C ALA A 884 -9.97 -8.57 15.85
N VAL A 885 -8.74 -8.02 15.85
CA VAL A 885 -8.47 -6.57 15.79
C VAL A 885 -9.10 -5.89 14.58
N HIS A 886 -9.17 -6.62 13.47
CA HIS A 886 -9.66 -6.07 12.20
C HIS A 886 -11.19 -6.01 12.14
N VAL A 887 -11.88 -6.81 12.96
CA VAL A 887 -13.35 -6.94 12.93
C VAL A 887 -14.06 -5.60 13.18
N PRO A 888 -13.73 -4.78 14.20
CA PRO A 888 -14.35 -3.47 14.41
C PRO A 888 -14.20 -2.52 13.21
N TYR A 889 -13.09 -2.60 12.47
CA TYR A 889 -12.86 -1.76 11.30
C TYR A 889 -13.65 -2.26 10.08
N LEU A 890 -13.81 -3.58 9.92
CA LEU A 890 -14.74 -4.14 8.93
C LEU A 890 -16.18 -3.71 9.24
N GLN A 891 -16.59 -3.81 10.50
CA GLN A 891 -17.89 -3.33 10.99
C GLN A 891 -18.06 -1.82 10.74
N ALA A 892 -17.02 -1.02 10.98
CA ALA A 892 -16.99 0.41 10.66
C ALA A 892 -17.19 0.68 9.17
N THR A 893 -16.56 -0.08 8.27
CA THR A 893 -16.77 0.10 6.81
C THR A 893 -18.22 -0.11 6.42
N GLN A 894 -18.93 -1.08 7.02
CA GLN A 894 -20.36 -1.25 6.81
C GLN A 894 -21.14 0.00 7.24
N GLN A 895 -20.88 0.52 8.44
CA GLN A 895 -21.59 1.70 8.97
C GLN A 895 -21.35 2.97 8.14
N VAL A 896 -20.09 3.19 7.71
CA VAL A 896 -19.69 4.33 6.88
C VAL A 896 -20.33 4.25 5.48
N MET A 897 -20.41 3.04 4.90
CA MET A 897 -21.11 2.84 3.63
C MET A 897 -22.63 3.02 3.75
N GLU A 898 -23.25 2.52 4.83
CA GLU A 898 -24.69 2.75 5.08
C GLU A 898 -25.01 4.24 5.29
N LEU A 899 -24.08 5.03 5.85
CA LEU A 899 -24.21 6.49 5.93
C LEU A 899 -24.22 7.14 4.54
N HIS A 900 -23.27 6.77 3.68
CA HIS A 900 -23.21 7.28 2.31
C HIS A 900 -24.46 6.90 1.49
N GLU A 901 -24.90 5.64 1.57
CA GLU A 901 -26.13 5.16 0.94
C GLU A 901 -27.38 5.91 1.46
N ALA A 902 -27.45 6.18 2.77
CA ALA A 902 -28.54 6.95 3.38
C ALA A 902 -28.56 8.42 2.93
N SER A 903 -27.40 9.03 2.65
CA SER A 903 -27.32 10.40 2.14
C SER A 903 -28.04 10.56 0.79
N GLY A 904 -28.00 9.54 -0.07
CA GLY A 904 -28.74 9.49 -1.32
C GLY A 904 -30.25 9.47 -1.12
N ILE A 905 -30.74 8.71 -0.14
CA ILE A 905 -32.17 8.67 0.22
C ILE A 905 -32.65 10.05 0.69
N TYR A 906 -31.88 10.71 1.56
CA TYR A 906 -32.22 12.04 2.08
C TYR A 906 -32.16 13.14 1.02
N ALA A 907 -31.21 13.07 0.07
CA ALA A 907 -31.17 14.01 -1.05
C ALA A 907 -32.47 13.93 -1.87
N THR A 908 -32.96 12.72 -2.13
CA THR A 908 -34.23 12.50 -2.84
C THR A 908 -35.45 12.92 -1.99
N LEU A 909 -35.46 12.65 -0.68
CA LEU A 909 -36.52 13.09 0.24
C LEU A 909 -36.65 14.61 0.32
N ASN A 910 -35.53 15.34 0.41
CA ASN A 910 -35.55 16.80 0.45
C ASN A 910 -36.15 17.40 -0.83
N ASN A 911 -35.85 16.83 -2.00
CA ASN A 911 -36.45 17.26 -3.26
C ASN A 911 -37.98 17.10 -3.26
N VAL A 912 -38.49 16.08 -2.57
CA VAL A 912 -39.92 15.82 -2.40
C VAL A 912 -40.58 16.80 -1.43
N SER A 913 -39.92 17.15 -0.31
CA SER A 913 -40.47 18.08 0.70
C SER A 913 -40.60 19.53 0.21
N TYR A 914 -39.73 19.99 -0.70
CA TYR A 914 -39.75 21.37 -1.22
C TYR A 914 -40.53 21.56 -2.53
N GLY A 915 -41.18 20.52 -3.06
CA GLY A 915 -42.00 20.62 -4.28
C GLY A 915 -41.26 21.11 -5.54
N ARG A 916 -39.92 21.12 -5.53
CA ARG A 916 -39.10 21.76 -6.58
C ARG A 916 -39.02 20.94 -7.88
N THR A 917 -39.45 19.69 -7.88
CA THR A 917 -39.46 18.84 -9.08
C THR A 917 -40.62 17.83 -9.03
N PRO A 918 -41.28 17.52 -10.17
CA PRO A 918 -42.26 16.42 -10.29
C PRO A 918 -41.54 15.06 -10.34
N VAL A 919 -40.57 14.85 -9.46
CA VAL A 919 -39.93 13.54 -9.29
C VAL A 919 -40.96 12.66 -8.61
N THR A 920 -41.56 11.78 -9.41
CA THR A 920 -42.62 10.88 -8.98
C THR A 920 -42.18 10.09 -7.76
N THR A 921 -43.04 10.02 -6.75
CA THR A 921 -42.92 9.16 -5.55
C THR A 921 -42.45 7.73 -5.89
N THR A 922 -42.70 7.29 -7.12
CA THR A 922 -42.21 6.06 -7.76
C THR A 922 -40.69 5.88 -7.76
N SER A 923 -39.91 6.93 -8.05
CA SER A 923 -38.45 6.87 -8.08
C SER A 923 -37.86 6.64 -6.68
N LEU A 924 -38.32 7.41 -5.69
CA LEU A 924 -38.00 7.21 -4.27
C LEU A 924 -38.36 5.79 -3.80
N ILE A 925 -39.52 5.27 -4.21
CA ILE A 925 -39.94 3.89 -3.90
C ILE A 925 -38.97 2.87 -4.51
N HIS A 926 -38.52 3.08 -5.75
CA HIS A 926 -37.57 2.18 -6.41
C HIS A 926 -36.20 2.20 -5.73
N ASP A 927 -35.66 3.38 -5.45
CA ASP A 927 -34.36 3.57 -4.81
C ASP A 927 -34.37 3.00 -3.39
N MET A 928 -35.41 3.27 -2.60
CA MET A 928 -35.58 2.68 -1.28
C MET A 928 -35.71 1.14 -1.35
N LYS A 929 -36.48 0.60 -2.29
CA LYS A 929 -36.58 -0.87 -2.45
C LYS A 929 -35.23 -1.49 -2.80
N SER A 930 -34.45 -0.84 -3.65
CA SER A 930 -33.10 -1.29 -4.02
C SER A 930 -32.18 -1.32 -2.81
N ILE A 931 -32.08 -0.21 -2.07
CA ILE A 931 -31.23 -0.09 -0.88
C ILE A 931 -31.69 -1.06 0.22
N ILE A 932 -32.99 -1.16 0.50
CA ILE A 932 -33.54 -2.11 1.48
C ILE A 932 -33.22 -3.56 1.07
N LYS A 933 -33.26 -3.89 -0.23
CA LYS A 933 -32.88 -5.24 -0.71
C LYS A 933 -31.39 -5.50 -0.46
N THR A 934 -30.53 -4.52 -0.70
CA THR A 934 -29.10 -4.60 -0.40
C THR A 934 -28.85 -4.78 1.10
N TRP A 935 -29.51 -3.99 1.95
CA TRP A 935 -29.39 -4.03 3.41
C TRP A 935 -29.94 -5.31 4.03
N LYS A 936 -30.94 -5.94 3.41
CA LYS A 936 -31.42 -7.27 3.79
C LYS A 936 -30.39 -8.37 3.55
N ASN A 937 -29.50 -8.18 2.58
CA ASN A 937 -28.42 -9.12 2.26
C ASN A 937 -27.12 -8.79 3.01
N ARG A 938 -26.93 -7.53 3.43
CA ARG A 938 -25.81 -7.06 4.25
C ARG A 938 -26.22 -7.01 5.73
N VAL A 939 -26.28 -8.17 6.37
CA VAL A 939 -26.62 -8.33 7.80
C VAL A 939 -25.36 -8.79 8.55
N PRO A 940 -25.13 -8.34 9.80
CA PRO A 940 -24.02 -8.84 10.60
C PRO A 940 -24.02 -10.37 10.74
N VAL A 941 -22.87 -10.95 11.04
CA VAL A 941 -22.70 -12.38 11.21
C VAL A 941 -23.21 -12.79 12.60
N ILE A 942 -23.67 -14.03 12.75
CA ILE A 942 -24.19 -14.57 14.03
C ILE A 942 -23.13 -14.51 15.15
N MET A 943 -21.84 -14.51 14.79
CA MET A 943 -20.72 -14.46 15.71
C MET A 943 -20.27 -13.02 16.05
N ASP A 944 -20.82 -11.99 15.39
CA ASP A 944 -20.49 -10.60 15.70
C ASP A 944 -21.07 -10.17 17.06
N ASP A 945 -20.40 -9.20 17.69
CA ASP A 945 -20.82 -8.60 18.96
C ASP A 945 -22.25 -8.07 18.96
N LEU A 946 -22.90 -8.16 20.14
CA LEU A 946 -24.26 -7.63 20.37
C LEU A 946 -24.36 -6.13 20.12
N THR A 947 -23.27 -5.43 20.38
CA THR A 947 -23.13 -4.00 20.18
C THR A 947 -23.23 -3.64 18.69
N HIS A 948 -22.51 -4.33 17.80
CA HIS A 948 -22.54 -4.05 16.36
C HIS A 948 -23.92 -4.33 15.75
N TRP A 949 -24.53 -5.47 16.13
CA TRP A 949 -25.91 -5.78 15.76
C TRP A 949 -26.85 -4.64 16.13
N HIS A 950 -26.77 -4.16 17.38
CA HIS A 950 -27.58 -3.03 17.81
C HIS A 950 -27.28 -1.76 17.01
N GLU A 951 -26.01 -1.42 16.79
CA GLU A 951 -25.63 -0.19 16.09
C GLU A 951 -26.20 -0.12 14.66
N VAL A 952 -26.10 -1.21 13.90
CA VAL A 952 -26.66 -1.29 12.54
C VAL A 952 -28.18 -1.16 12.56
N ILE A 953 -28.85 -1.84 13.48
CA ILE A 953 -30.33 -1.84 13.55
C ILE A 953 -30.86 -0.49 14.05
N GLN A 954 -30.20 0.10 15.04
CA GLN A 954 -30.53 1.41 15.59
C GLN A 954 -30.34 2.50 14.51
N TRP A 955 -29.25 2.45 13.74
CA TRP A 955 -29.05 3.33 12.60
C TRP A 955 -30.18 3.22 11.56
N ARG A 956 -30.50 1.99 11.15
CA ARG A 956 -31.60 1.72 10.22
C ARG A 956 -32.94 2.21 10.77
N GLN A 957 -33.18 2.06 12.08
CA GLN A 957 -34.37 2.56 12.75
C GLN A 957 -34.48 4.09 12.67
N HIS A 958 -33.41 4.83 12.96
CA HIS A 958 -33.42 6.29 12.84
C HIS A 958 -33.76 6.74 11.41
N LEU A 959 -33.15 6.12 10.41
CA LEU A 959 -33.41 6.42 9.01
C LEU A 959 -34.87 6.13 8.63
N PHE A 960 -35.38 4.92 8.89
CA PHE A 960 -36.75 4.56 8.51
C PHE A 960 -37.81 5.37 9.27
N HIS A 961 -37.54 5.72 10.53
CA HIS A 961 -38.41 6.59 11.30
C HIS A 961 -38.46 8.00 10.70
N GLU A 962 -37.30 8.55 10.27
CA GLU A 962 -37.29 9.87 9.64
C GLU A 962 -37.99 9.85 8.29
N VAL A 963 -37.76 8.84 7.44
CA VAL A 963 -38.49 8.66 6.18
C VAL A 963 -39.99 8.63 6.42
N HIS A 964 -40.45 7.85 7.41
CA HIS A 964 -41.86 7.77 7.77
C HIS A 964 -42.42 9.12 8.23
N ARG A 965 -41.65 9.87 9.03
CA ARG A 965 -42.01 11.21 9.50
C ARG A 965 -42.14 12.19 8.33
N THR A 966 -41.14 12.31 7.46
CA THR A 966 -41.14 13.23 6.33
C THR A 966 -42.29 12.95 5.36
N VAL A 967 -42.52 11.67 5.04
CA VAL A 967 -43.65 11.25 4.17
C VAL A 967 -45.00 11.52 4.83
N SER A 968 -45.09 11.46 6.16
CA SER A 968 -46.33 11.77 6.88
C SER A 968 -46.57 13.28 7.02
N SER A 969 -45.52 14.09 7.18
CA SER A 969 -45.63 15.55 7.35
C SER A 969 -45.82 16.29 6.04
N SER A 970 -45.23 15.82 4.93
CA SER A 970 -45.29 16.52 3.64
C SER A 970 -46.58 16.27 2.85
N PHE A 971 -47.44 15.32 3.25
CA PHE A 971 -48.62 14.92 2.48
C PHE A 971 -49.87 14.77 3.34
N VAL A 972 -50.83 15.69 3.17
CA VAL A 972 -52.10 15.75 3.90
C VAL A 972 -53.22 14.89 3.25
N GLN A 973 -53.03 14.42 2.01
CA GLN A 973 -54.01 13.58 1.28
C GLN A 973 -53.61 12.10 1.23
N ASP A 974 -54.56 11.20 1.54
CA ASP A 974 -54.40 9.74 1.46
C ASP A 974 -54.26 9.26 0.00
N ASN A 975 -53.03 9.15 -0.47
CA ASN A 975 -52.72 8.61 -1.81
C ASN A 975 -52.21 7.15 -1.68
N PRO A 976 -52.74 6.16 -2.44
CA PRO A 976 -52.38 4.75 -2.30
C PRO A 976 -50.88 4.44 -2.51
N MET A 977 -50.17 5.17 -3.38
CA MET A 977 -48.72 5.05 -3.53
C MET A 977 -47.93 5.55 -2.31
N GLN A 978 -48.47 6.51 -1.57
CA GLN A 978 -47.84 7.04 -0.35
C GLN A 978 -48.04 6.09 0.84
N ASN A 979 -49.21 5.47 0.94
CA ASN A 979 -49.45 4.39 1.89
C ASN A 979 -48.55 3.18 1.61
N HIS A 980 -48.26 2.88 0.34
CA HIS A 980 -47.27 1.85 -0.01
C HIS A 980 -45.86 2.20 0.49
N LEU A 981 -45.43 3.46 0.37
CA LEU A 981 -44.13 3.90 0.86
C LEU A 981 -44.04 3.87 2.40
N LYS A 982 -45.08 4.35 3.11
CA LYS A 982 -45.20 4.22 4.57
C LYS A 982 -45.13 2.75 5.01
N MET A 983 -45.84 1.87 4.30
CA MET A 983 -45.84 0.43 4.57
C MET A 983 -44.49 -0.23 4.26
N ILE A 984 -43.75 0.19 3.22
CA ILE A 984 -42.40 -0.30 2.93
C ILE A 984 -41.42 0.10 4.03
N ALA A 985 -41.43 1.37 4.46
CA ALA A 985 -40.59 1.85 5.56
C ALA A 985 -40.91 1.13 6.87
N LEU A 986 -42.20 0.95 7.18
CA LEU A 986 -42.66 0.23 8.37
C LEU A 986 -42.30 -1.27 8.31
N HIS A 987 -42.51 -1.93 7.18
CA HIS A 987 -42.19 -3.34 7.00
C HIS A 987 -40.68 -3.60 7.05
N SER A 988 -39.86 -2.72 6.45
CA SER A 988 -38.40 -2.83 6.50
C SER A 988 -37.86 -2.61 7.91
N PHE A 989 -38.39 -1.63 8.64
CA PHE A 989 -38.14 -1.44 10.07
C PHE A 989 -38.47 -2.71 10.88
N VAL A 990 -39.67 -3.26 10.71
CA VAL A 990 -40.11 -4.48 11.39
C VAL A 990 -39.21 -5.67 11.04
N THR A 991 -38.78 -5.80 9.79
CA THR A 991 -37.89 -6.89 9.36
C THR A 991 -36.53 -6.78 10.04
N ALA A 992 -35.95 -5.58 10.14
CA ALA A 992 -34.68 -5.35 10.82
C ALA A 992 -34.76 -5.67 12.33
N MET A 993 -35.85 -5.24 12.98
CA MET A 993 -36.12 -5.53 14.40
C MET A 993 -36.32 -7.04 14.66
N ILE A 994 -37.01 -7.74 13.75
CA ILE A 994 -37.19 -9.20 13.85
C ILE A 994 -35.86 -9.93 13.68
N GLN A 995 -34.99 -9.47 12.77
CA GLN A 995 -33.65 -10.04 12.60
C GLN A 995 -32.83 -9.90 13.89
N PHE A 996 -32.91 -8.75 14.56
CA PHE A 996 -32.30 -8.57 15.88
C PHE A 996 -32.86 -9.52 16.94
N ALA A 997 -34.19 -9.56 17.06
CA ALA A 997 -34.88 -10.36 18.07
C ALA A 997 -34.62 -11.86 17.90
N LYS A 998 -34.49 -12.34 16.64
CA LYS A 998 -34.11 -13.72 16.31
C LYS A 998 -32.80 -14.15 16.95
N TRP A 999 -31.84 -13.25 17.02
CA TRP A 999 -30.51 -13.54 17.51
C TRP A 999 -30.39 -13.35 19.02
N LYS A 1000 -30.93 -12.24 19.57
CA LYS A 1000 -30.85 -11.97 21.02
C LYS A 1000 -31.74 -12.88 21.88
N LYS A 1001 -32.59 -13.72 21.26
CA LYS A 1001 -33.60 -14.58 21.94
C LYS A 1001 -34.45 -13.85 23.00
N LEU A 1002 -34.53 -12.52 22.91
CA LEU A 1002 -35.25 -11.67 23.87
C LEU A 1002 -36.75 -11.66 23.58
N GLN A 1003 -37.53 -11.35 24.63
CA GLN A 1003 -38.94 -11.03 24.51
C GLN A 1003 -39.12 -9.79 23.62
N ALA A 1004 -39.96 -9.86 22.59
CA ALA A 1004 -40.29 -8.73 21.71
C ALA A 1004 -41.33 -7.78 22.34
N ASN A 1005 -41.46 -7.81 23.67
CA ASN A 1005 -42.60 -7.26 24.41
C ASN A 1005 -42.60 -5.72 24.54
N GLU A 1006 -41.51 -5.00 24.28
CA GLU A 1006 -41.46 -3.54 24.50
C GLU A 1006 -41.86 -2.67 23.29
N TYR A 1007 -42.14 -3.25 22.12
CA TYR A 1007 -42.35 -2.46 20.91
C TYR A 1007 -43.80 -2.56 20.40
N ASN A 1008 -44.58 -1.51 20.71
CA ASN A 1008 -45.96 -1.28 20.25
C ASN A 1008 -46.02 -1.15 18.73
N MET A 1009 -46.64 -2.13 18.06
CA MET A 1009 -46.93 -2.08 16.62
C MET A 1009 -48.39 -2.47 16.37
N ALA A 1010 -49.06 -1.75 15.47
CA ALA A 1010 -50.48 -1.90 15.16
C ALA A 1010 -50.84 -3.17 14.36
N GLN A 1011 -49.86 -3.94 13.87
CA GLN A 1011 -50.10 -5.31 13.39
C GLN A 1011 -48.94 -6.25 13.76
N PRO A 1012 -49.18 -7.32 14.54
CA PRO A 1012 -48.16 -8.31 14.85
C PRO A 1012 -47.91 -9.21 13.63
N SER A 1013 -46.72 -9.12 13.05
CA SER A 1013 -46.28 -10.12 12.08
C SER A 1013 -46.06 -11.46 12.79
N TYR A 1014 -46.41 -12.57 12.13
CA TYR A 1014 -46.23 -13.92 12.67
C TYR A 1014 -44.82 -14.18 13.19
N LEU A 1015 -43.82 -13.57 12.55
CA LEU A 1015 -42.41 -13.66 12.94
C LEU A 1015 -42.11 -13.11 14.34
N LYS A 1016 -42.82 -12.05 14.79
CA LYS A 1016 -42.69 -11.51 16.15
C LYS A 1016 -43.20 -12.54 17.17
N ILE A 1017 -44.41 -13.03 16.92
CA ILE A 1017 -45.08 -14.05 17.73
C ILE A 1017 -44.24 -15.34 17.83
N LYS A 1018 -43.69 -15.80 16.71
CA LYS A 1018 -42.81 -16.98 16.65
C LYS A 1018 -41.55 -16.81 17.50
N GLN A 1019 -40.98 -15.61 17.55
CA GLN A 1019 -39.79 -15.35 18.35
C GLN A 1019 -40.13 -15.29 19.85
N ASP A 1020 -41.28 -14.72 20.20
CA ASP A 1020 -41.79 -14.74 21.59
C ASP A 1020 -42.06 -16.17 22.08
N PHE A 1021 -42.51 -17.08 21.22
CA PHE A 1021 -42.63 -18.49 21.59
C PHE A 1021 -41.28 -19.12 21.89
N LYS A 1022 -40.29 -18.87 21.04
CA LYS A 1022 -38.94 -19.41 21.20
C LYS A 1022 -38.23 -18.88 22.44
N SER A 1023 -38.35 -17.59 22.74
CA SER A 1023 -37.74 -17.01 23.94
C SER A 1023 -38.32 -17.65 25.20
N ARG A 1024 -39.64 -17.87 25.24
CA ARG A 1024 -40.32 -18.56 26.35
C ARG A 1024 -39.97 -20.05 26.45
N LEU A 1025 -39.56 -20.69 25.35
CA LEU A 1025 -39.08 -22.08 25.31
C LEU A 1025 -37.64 -22.23 25.82
N ASP A 1026 -36.77 -21.25 25.54
CA ASP A 1026 -35.32 -21.33 25.79
C ASP A 1026 -34.89 -20.88 27.19
N ILE A 1027 -35.79 -20.30 28.01
CA ILE A 1027 -35.50 -19.93 29.42
C ILE A 1027 -35.46 -21.23 30.25
N VAL A 1028 -34.29 -21.88 30.14
CA VAL A 1028 -33.65 -23.05 30.77
C VAL A 1028 -34.47 -24.04 31.61
N ASP A 1029 -35.48 -23.67 32.37
CA ASP A 1029 -36.31 -24.64 33.09
C ASP A 1029 -37.67 -24.05 33.49
N SER A 1030 -38.66 -24.28 32.61
CA SER A 1030 -39.98 -24.80 32.97
C SER A 1030 -40.69 -24.26 34.24
N ARG A 1031 -40.64 -22.94 34.50
CA ARG A 1031 -41.69 -22.33 35.34
C ARG A 1031 -43.02 -22.52 34.61
N LYS A 1032 -43.92 -23.32 35.19
CA LYS A 1032 -45.28 -23.55 34.65
C LYS A 1032 -45.99 -22.23 34.32
N GLU A 1033 -45.73 -21.19 35.09
CA GLU A 1033 -46.25 -19.83 34.89
C GLU A 1033 -45.92 -19.26 33.50
N ASN A 1034 -44.65 -19.29 33.08
CA ASN A 1034 -44.23 -18.77 31.78
C ASN A 1034 -44.88 -19.52 30.60
N ILE A 1035 -45.10 -20.83 30.77
CA ILE A 1035 -45.75 -21.69 29.78
C ILE A 1035 -47.26 -21.41 29.73
N LEU A 1036 -47.90 -21.22 30.89
CA LEU A 1036 -49.31 -20.85 30.97
C LEU A 1036 -49.56 -19.47 30.36
N GLU A 1037 -48.70 -18.49 30.64
CA GLU A 1037 -48.77 -17.17 30.00
C GLU A 1037 -48.54 -17.26 28.48
N ALA A 1038 -47.66 -18.16 28.02
CA ALA A 1038 -47.45 -18.40 26.59
C ALA A 1038 -48.73 -18.94 25.94
N VAL A 1039 -49.39 -19.92 26.56
CA VAL A 1039 -50.65 -20.51 26.07
C VAL A 1039 -51.77 -19.47 26.07
N GLU A 1040 -51.91 -18.67 27.13
CA GLU A 1040 -52.90 -17.60 27.20
C GLU A 1040 -52.66 -16.54 26.11
N PHE A 1041 -51.41 -16.17 25.88
CA PHE A 1041 -51.04 -15.27 24.78
C PHE A 1041 -51.40 -15.88 23.42
N MET A 1042 -51.12 -17.17 23.20
CA MET A 1042 -51.51 -17.87 21.97
C MET A 1042 -53.03 -17.86 21.76
N GLU A 1043 -53.82 -18.06 22.80
CA GLU A 1043 -55.29 -18.05 22.68
C GLU A 1043 -55.86 -16.68 22.34
N LYS A 1044 -55.18 -15.60 22.75
CA LYS A 1044 -55.56 -14.22 22.43
C LYS A 1044 -55.07 -13.74 21.06
N THR A 1045 -54.10 -14.42 20.43
CA THR A 1045 -53.57 -14.02 19.12
C THR A 1045 -54.54 -14.27 17.96
N SER A 1046 -54.70 -13.28 17.08
CA SER A 1046 -55.57 -13.40 15.90
C SER A 1046 -54.86 -14.10 14.73
N ILE A 1047 -55.33 -15.29 14.38
CA ILE A 1047 -54.73 -16.17 13.35
C ILE A 1047 -55.17 -15.79 11.91
N LYS A 1048 -56.09 -14.82 11.77
CA LYS A 1048 -56.73 -14.46 10.50
C LYS A 1048 -55.73 -14.02 9.42
N PHE A 1049 -54.63 -13.39 9.81
CA PHE A 1049 -53.63 -12.81 8.90
C PHE A 1049 -52.46 -13.74 8.57
N PHE A 1050 -52.45 -14.98 9.09
CA PHE A 1050 -51.33 -15.92 8.91
C PHE A 1050 -51.47 -16.74 7.62
N ASN A 1051 -50.33 -17.00 6.98
CA ASN A 1051 -50.24 -17.94 5.87
C ASN A 1051 -50.44 -19.39 6.34
N ALA A 1052 -50.79 -20.31 5.44
CA ALA A 1052 -51.02 -21.72 5.79
C ALA A 1052 -49.81 -22.36 6.52
N MET A 1053 -48.58 -22.07 6.07
CA MET A 1053 -47.34 -22.51 6.76
C MET A 1053 -47.21 -21.94 8.17
N GLU A 1054 -47.51 -20.66 8.35
CA GLU A 1054 -47.41 -19.96 9.63
C GLU A 1054 -48.46 -20.45 10.63
N LYS A 1055 -49.67 -20.75 10.14
CA LYS A 1055 -50.72 -21.41 10.93
C LYS A 1055 -50.28 -22.80 11.39
N ALA A 1056 -49.72 -23.61 10.51
CA ALA A 1056 -49.23 -24.94 10.88
C ALA A 1056 -48.11 -24.86 11.93
N GLU A 1057 -47.12 -23.98 11.76
CA GLU A 1057 -46.08 -23.78 12.76
C GLU A 1057 -46.65 -23.25 14.10
N PHE A 1058 -47.64 -22.35 14.07
CA PHE A 1058 -48.33 -21.86 15.27
C PHE A 1058 -48.96 -23.00 16.08
N PHE A 1059 -49.76 -23.86 15.44
CA PHE A 1059 -50.39 -24.99 16.11
C PHE A 1059 -49.36 -26.02 16.59
N SER A 1060 -48.23 -26.18 15.89
CA SER A 1060 -47.14 -27.03 16.38
C SER A 1060 -46.52 -26.52 17.68
N TYR A 1061 -46.29 -25.20 17.81
CA TYR A 1061 -45.81 -24.61 19.07
C TYR A 1061 -46.85 -24.75 20.18
N LYS A 1062 -48.15 -24.61 19.85
CA LYS A 1062 -49.23 -24.85 20.81
C LYS A 1062 -49.22 -26.29 21.33
N GLY A 1063 -48.99 -27.26 20.43
CA GLY A 1063 -48.81 -28.67 20.78
C GLY A 1063 -47.62 -28.89 21.71
N VAL A 1064 -46.46 -28.28 21.43
CA VAL A 1064 -45.26 -28.35 22.29
C VAL A 1064 -45.52 -27.80 23.69
N PHE A 1065 -46.18 -26.63 23.81
CA PHE A 1065 -46.51 -26.07 25.12
C PHE A 1065 -47.48 -26.97 25.91
N PHE A 1066 -48.47 -27.57 25.25
CA PHE A 1066 -49.35 -28.55 25.91
C PHE A 1066 -48.64 -29.84 26.31
N ALA A 1067 -47.69 -30.31 25.50
CA ALA A 1067 -46.84 -31.45 25.85
C ALA A 1067 -46.02 -31.17 27.12
N MET A 1068 -45.41 -29.98 27.22
CA MET A 1068 -44.68 -29.54 28.43
C MET A 1068 -45.59 -29.38 29.66
N LEU A 1069 -46.89 -29.13 29.48
CA LEU A 1069 -47.88 -29.08 30.56
C LEU A 1069 -48.43 -30.47 30.94
N ASN A 1070 -47.86 -31.57 30.43
CA ASN A 1070 -48.34 -32.94 30.58
C ASN A 1070 -49.80 -33.15 30.11
N LYS A 1071 -50.26 -32.38 29.11
CA LYS A 1071 -51.57 -32.54 28.46
C LYS A 1071 -51.42 -33.22 27.10
N GLY A 1072 -51.12 -34.52 27.10
CA GLY A 1072 -50.82 -35.29 25.90
C GLY A 1072 -51.93 -35.31 24.84
N ASP A 1073 -53.20 -35.45 25.25
CA ASP A 1073 -54.33 -35.52 24.31
C ASP A 1073 -54.54 -34.21 23.54
N GLU A 1074 -54.45 -33.08 24.25
CA GLU A 1074 -54.53 -31.74 23.63
C GLU A 1074 -53.30 -31.46 22.77
N ALA A 1075 -52.10 -31.90 23.19
CA ALA A 1075 -50.90 -31.79 22.38
C ALA A 1075 -51.07 -32.53 21.04
N ASN A 1076 -51.53 -33.79 21.08
CA ASN A 1076 -51.75 -34.62 19.90
C ASN A 1076 -52.78 -34.01 18.93
N LYS A 1077 -53.87 -33.46 19.47
CA LYS A 1077 -54.89 -32.75 18.68
C LYS A 1077 -54.31 -31.53 17.95
N ASN A 1078 -53.48 -30.74 18.63
CA ASN A 1078 -52.83 -29.56 18.04
C ASN A 1078 -51.78 -29.93 16.99
N PHE A 1079 -51.01 -31.01 17.20
CA PHE A 1079 -50.07 -31.51 16.19
C PHE A 1079 -50.79 -32.07 14.96
N SER A 1080 -51.85 -32.85 15.15
CA SER A 1080 -52.68 -33.35 14.06
C SER A 1080 -53.31 -32.21 13.25
N MET A 1081 -53.82 -31.18 13.93
CA MET A 1081 -54.33 -29.97 13.28
C MET A 1081 -53.25 -29.22 12.51
N ALA A 1082 -52.02 -29.13 13.04
CA ALA A 1082 -50.91 -28.48 12.37
C ALA A 1082 -50.56 -29.16 11.03
N ILE A 1083 -50.52 -30.49 11.01
CA ILE A 1083 -50.25 -31.29 9.80
C ILE A 1083 -51.38 -31.14 8.77
N GLN A 1084 -52.64 -31.16 9.22
CA GLN A 1084 -53.79 -30.98 8.33
C GLN A 1084 -53.80 -29.61 7.64
N LEU A 1085 -53.28 -28.58 8.30
CA LEU A 1085 -53.17 -27.23 7.72
C LEU A 1085 -52.04 -27.15 6.68
N ASN A 1086 -50.91 -27.78 6.95
CA ASN A 1086 -49.78 -27.86 6.03
C ASN A 1086 -48.82 -29.00 6.40
N ASP A 1087 -48.66 -29.95 5.48
CA ASP A 1087 -47.80 -31.13 5.60
C ASP A 1087 -46.36 -30.89 5.12
N THR A 1088 -46.06 -29.76 4.49
CA THR A 1088 -44.72 -29.48 3.92
C THR A 1088 -43.70 -28.95 4.94
N VAL A 1089 -44.14 -28.60 6.16
CA VAL A 1089 -43.30 -27.91 7.14
C VAL A 1089 -42.52 -28.91 8.01
N TYR A 1090 -41.21 -29.01 7.77
CA TYR A 1090 -40.32 -29.95 8.50
C TYR A 1090 -40.40 -29.83 10.03
N ARG A 1091 -40.56 -28.61 10.58
CA ARG A 1091 -40.58 -28.38 12.04
C ARG A 1091 -41.78 -29.00 12.71
N VAL A 1092 -42.93 -28.99 12.03
CA VAL A 1092 -44.18 -29.55 12.57
C VAL A 1092 -44.01 -31.05 12.77
N TRP A 1093 -43.49 -31.73 11.75
CA TRP A 1093 -43.16 -33.16 11.82
C TRP A 1093 -42.09 -33.49 12.86
N MET A 1094 -41.05 -32.65 12.98
CA MET A 1094 -40.04 -32.81 14.04
C MET A 1094 -40.62 -32.67 15.44
N HIS A 1095 -41.44 -31.65 15.71
CA HIS A 1095 -42.05 -31.48 17.03
C HIS A 1095 -43.00 -32.61 17.39
N TYR A 1096 -43.78 -33.10 16.40
CA TYR A 1096 -44.69 -34.21 16.64
C TYR A 1096 -43.94 -35.53 16.86
N GLY A 1097 -42.86 -35.76 16.10
CA GLY A 1097 -41.95 -36.89 16.32
C GLY A 1097 -41.28 -36.83 17.70
N ASP A 1098 -40.76 -35.67 18.11
CA ASP A 1098 -40.16 -35.47 19.44
C ASP A 1098 -41.17 -35.74 20.58
N PHE A 1099 -42.44 -35.38 20.39
CA PHE A 1099 -43.53 -35.69 21.33
C PHE A 1099 -43.82 -37.19 21.43
N LEU A 1100 -43.94 -37.88 20.29
CA LEU A 1100 -44.20 -39.32 20.25
C LEU A 1100 -43.00 -40.14 20.75
N GLU A 1101 -41.79 -39.64 20.54
CA GLU A 1101 -40.56 -40.23 21.05
C GLU A 1101 -40.49 -40.14 22.58
N HIS A 1102 -40.93 -39.03 23.20
CA HIS A 1102 -40.89 -38.89 24.66
C HIS A 1102 -41.67 -40.00 25.39
N ASP A 1103 -42.75 -40.50 24.78
CA ASP A 1103 -43.58 -41.57 25.35
C ASP A 1103 -43.12 -42.99 24.95
N ALA A 1104 -42.13 -43.12 24.05
CA ALA A 1104 -41.65 -44.40 23.51
C ALA A 1104 -40.64 -45.18 24.38
N PRO A 1105 -39.64 -44.58 25.07
CA PRO A 1105 -38.52 -45.34 25.66
C PRO A 1105 -38.85 -46.03 27.00
N SER A 1106 -40.05 -45.84 27.57
CA SER A 1106 -40.30 -46.27 28.95
C SER A 1106 -40.84 -47.70 29.10
N ARG A 1107 -41.38 -48.34 28.05
CA ARG A 1107 -41.98 -49.69 28.14
C ARG A 1107 -41.88 -50.43 26.81
N ARG A 1108 -41.51 -51.72 26.81
CA ARG A 1108 -41.68 -52.61 25.63
C ARG A 1108 -43.16 -53.03 25.46
N ASP A 1109 -44.06 -52.10 25.71
CA ASP A 1109 -45.50 -52.31 25.56
C ASP A 1109 -45.88 -52.13 24.09
N GLN A 1110 -46.94 -52.81 23.65
CA GLN A 1110 -47.44 -52.71 22.27
C GLN A 1110 -47.78 -51.27 21.86
N ASN A 1111 -48.23 -50.44 22.81
CA ASN A 1111 -48.51 -49.02 22.58
C ASN A 1111 -47.24 -48.17 22.40
N ALA A 1112 -46.13 -48.53 23.05
CA ALA A 1112 -44.87 -47.83 22.90
C ALA A 1112 -44.22 -48.12 21.55
N ILE A 1113 -44.33 -49.37 21.07
CA ILE A 1113 -43.91 -49.75 19.71
C ILE A 1113 -44.76 -49.01 18.67
N LEU A 1114 -46.08 -48.92 18.88
CA LEU A 1114 -46.97 -48.17 18.01
C LEU A 1114 -46.60 -46.67 17.96
N ASN A 1115 -46.36 -46.05 19.12
CA ASN A 1115 -45.89 -44.66 19.18
C ASN A 1115 -44.52 -44.50 18.50
N GLY A 1116 -43.62 -45.47 18.64
CA GLY A 1116 -42.35 -45.54 17.92
C GLY A 1116 -42.51 -45.60 16.41
N THR A 1117 -43.46 -46.40 15.89
CA THR A 1117 -43.76 -46.45 14.44
C THR A 1117 -44.27 -45.10 13.92
N TYR A 1118 -45.16 -44.44 14.67
CA TYR A 1118 -45.63 -43.09 14.32
C TYR A 1118 -44.52 -42.04 14.43
N ALA A 1119 -43.62 -42.16 15.41
CA ALA A 1119 -42.46 -41.27 15.54
C ALA A 1119 -41.51 -41.40 14.34
N ILE A 1120 -41.17 -42.63 13.93
CA ILE A 1120 -40.36 -42.89 12.71
C ILE A 1120 -41.06 -42.30 11.49
N GLN A 1121 -42.37 -42.51 11.33
CA GLN A 1121 -43.11 -41.91 10.23
C GLN A 1121 -42.97 -40.38 10.22
N CYS A 1122 -43.13 -39.73 11.37
CA CYS A 1122 -42.98 -38.27 11.47
C CYS A 1122 -41.55 -37.80 11.17
N PHE A 1123 -40.52 -38.48 11.69
CA PHE A 1123 -39.13 -38.13 11.42
C PHE A 1123 -38.75 -38.34 9.95
N MET A 1124 -39.26 -39.39 9.30
CA MET A 1124 -38.99 -39.65 7.89
C MET A 1124 -39.70 -38.66 6.96
N GLU A 1125 -40.90 -38.19 7.32
CA GLU A 1125 -41.55 -37.06 6.64
C GLU A 1125 -40.79 -35.75 6.86
N ALA A 1126 -40.24 -35.51 8.06
CA ALA A 1126 -39.35 -34.36 8.31
C ALA A 1126 -38.03 -34.43 7.51
N ALA A 1127 -37.50 -35.63 7.30
CA ALA A 1127 -36.26 -35.88 6.57
C ALA A 1127 -36.37 -35.61 5.05
N LYS A 1128 -37.59 -35.42 4.52
CA LYS A 1128 -37.83 -34.95 3.14
C LYS A 1128 -37.43 -33.49 2.92
N ALA A 1129 -37.03 -32.77 3.97
CA ALA A 1129 -36.55 -31.40 3.85
C ALA A 1129 -35.40 -31.28 2.83
N GLN A 1130 -35.45 -30.27 1.96
CA GLN A 1130 -34.45 -30.07 0.89
C GLN A 1130 -33.00 -29.87 1.37
N SER A 1131 -32.80 -29.58 2.66
CA SER A 1131 -31.47 -29.31 3.21
C SER A 1131 -30.95 -30.48 4.03
N GLU A 1132 -29.78 -30.99 3.67
CA GLU A 1132 -29.11 -32.10 4.35
C GLU A 1132 -28.97 -31.87 5.86
N CYS A 1133 -28.52 -30.69 6.30
CA CYS A 1133 -28.33 -30.38 7.72
C CYS A 1133 -29.60 -30.54 8.57
N LYS A 1134 -30.78 -30.24 8.00
CA LYS A 1134 -32.06 -30.40 8.71
C LYS A 1134 -32.52 -31.86 8.74
N ALA A 1135 -32.14 -32.67 7.74
CA ALA A 1135 -32.48 -34.08 7.65
C ALA A 1135 -31.60 -34.97 8.55
N ARG A 1136 -30.38 -34.53 8.93
CA ARG A 1136 -29.46 -35.32 9.78
C ARG A 1136 -30.05 -35.71 11.14
N ARG A 1137 -30.67 -34.76 11.86
CA ARG A 1137 -31.27 -35.02 13.19
C ARG A 1137 -32.43 -36.04 13.14
N PRO A 1138 -33.45 -35.90 12.28
CA PRO A 1138 -34.51 -36.91 12.19
C PRO A 1138 -33.98 -38.28 11.78
N ILE A 1139 -33.03 -38.36 10.83
CA ILE A 1139 -32.43 -39.64 10.43
C ILE A 1139 -31.70 -40.31 11.59
N ALA A 1140 -30.91 -39.54 12.37
CA ALA A 1140 -30.23 -40.05 13.56
C ALA A 1140 -31.22 -40.63 14.58
N LYS A 1141 -32.31 -39.90 14.84
CA LYS A 1141 -33.38 -40.34 15.75
C LYS A 1141 -34.10 -41.59 15.25
N SER A 1142 -34.42 -41.65 13.96
CA SER A 1142 -35.00 -42.84 13.35
C SER A 1142 -34.08 -44.06 13.48
N ILE A 1143 -32.79 -43.93 13.17
CA ILE A 1143 -31.80 -45.03 13.30
C ILE A 1143 -31.66 -45.44 14.78
N TRP A 1144 -31.68 -44.50 15.72
CA TRP A 1144 -31.64 -44.79 17.15
C TRP A 1144 -32.88 -45.56 17.62
N LEU A 1145 -34.08 -45.17 17.17
CA LEU A 1145 -35.33 -45.86 17.50
C LEU A 1145 -35.35 -47.32 17.01
N LEU A 1146 -34.62 -47.65 15.94
CA LEU A 1146 -34.49 -49.04 15.46
C LEU A 1146 -33.86 -49.95 16.52
N SER A 1147 -33.00 -49.45 17.40
CA SER A 1147 -32.41 -50.27 18.48
C SER A 1147 -33.41 -50.81 19.50
N PHE A 1148 -34.64 -50.28 19.51
CA PHE A 1148 -35.74 -50.72 20.39
C PHE A 1148 -36.78 -51.58 19.66
N ASP A 1149 -36.45 -52.10 18.47
CA ASP A 1149 -37.38 -52.88 17.66
C ASP A 1149 -37.84 -54.18 18.36
N ASP A 1150 -39.03 -54.64 17.95
CA ASP A 1150 -39.60 -55.88 18.41
C ASP A 1150 -39.00 -57.09 17.66
N ALA A 1151 -39.27 -58.30 18.15
CA ALA A 1151 -38.79 -59.53 17.49
C ALA A 1151 -39.37 -59.70 16.07
N THR A 1152 -40.43 -58.96 15.72
CA THR A 1152 -41.09 -58.96 14.41
C THR A 1152 -40.53 -57.93 13.43
N GLY A 1153 -39.70 -56.99 13.87
CA GLY A 1153 -39.09 -55.95 13.05
C GLY A 1153 -40.06 -54.85 12.61
N SER A 1154 -41.06 -54.50 13.43
CA SER A 1154 -42.13 -53.55 13.08
C SER A 1154 -41.59 -52.13 12.78
N LEU A 1155 -40.61 -51.66 13.56
CA LEU A 1155 -39.99 -50.34 13.36
C LEU A 1155 -39.11 -50.33 12.11
N ALA A 1156 -38.30 -51.39 11.91
CA ALA A 1156 -37.46 -51.54 10.72
C ALA A 1156 -38.27 -51.59 9.42
N LYS A 1157 -39.44 -52.26 9.44
CA LYS A 1157 -40.36 -52.30 8.31
C LYS A 1157 -40.93 -50.92 7.98
N CYS A 1158 -41.38 -50.18 8.99
CA CYS A 1158 -41.88 -48.81 8.80
C CYS A 1158 -40.78 -47.88 8.25
N PHE A 1159 -39.55 -48.03 8.74
CA PHE A 1159 -38.40 -47.29 8.25
C PHE A 1159 -38.14 -47.54 6.75
N GLU A 1160 -38.09 -48.80 6.31
CA GLU A 1160 -37.91 -49.14 4.89
C GLU A 1160 -38.99 -48.53 3.99
N GLU A 1161 -40.27 -48.68 4.35
CA GLU A 1161 -41.39 -48.14 3.57
C GLU A 1161 -41.29 -46.61 3.37
N ARG A 1162 -40.77 -45.89 4.38
CA ARG A 1162 -40.65 -44.43 4.35
C ARG A 1162 -39.33 -43.93 3.77
N THR A 1163 -38.26 -44.73 3.82
CA THR A 1163 -36.94 -44.35 3.23
C THR A 1163 -36.99 -44.06 1.74
N ALA A 1164 -37.88 -44.74 1.00
CA ALA A 1164 -38.06 -44.54 -0.44
C ALA A 1164 -38.42 -43.09 -0.82
N ASN A 1165 -39.01 -42.33 0.11
CA ASN A 1165 -39.43 -40.95 -0.11
C ASN A 1165 -38.39 -39.90 0.30
N VAL A 1166 -37.23 -40.32 0.83
CA VAL A 1166 -36.15 -39.42 1.29
C VAL A 1166 -34.99 -39.48 0.28
N GLN A 1167 -34.32 -38.35 0.06
CA GLN A 1167 -33.17 -38.30 -0.85
C GLN A 1167 -32.01 -39.17 -0.31
N PRO A 1168 -31.41 -40.06 -1.13
CA PRO A 1168 -30.29 -40.91 -0.71
C PRO A 1168 -29.06 -40.15 -0.21
N SER A 1169 -28.85 -38.91 -0.66
CA SER A 1169 -27.76 -38.03 -0.21
C SER A 1169 -27.78 -37.77 1.30
N HIS A 1170 -28.96 -37.71 1.93
CA HIS A 1170 -29.08 -37.41 3.36
C HIS A 1170 -28.56 -38.55 4.27
N PHE A 1171 -28.42 -39.76 3.73
CA PHE A 1171 -27.95 -40.93 4.48
C PHE A 1171 -26.42 -41.12 4.44
N LEU A 1172 -25.70 -40.32 3.64
CA LEU A 1172 -24.24 -40.49 3.45
C LEU A 1172 -23.44 -40.35 4.76
N ALA A 1173 -23.82 -39.42 5.63
CA ALA A 1173 -23.18 -39.22 6.93
C ALA A 1173 -23.39 -40.40 7.91
N TRP A 1174 -24.38 -41.26 7.63
CA TRP A 1174 -24.81 -42.35 8.51
C TRP A 1174 -24.46 -43.73 7.96
N ILE A 1175 -23.65 -43.83 6.90
CA ILE A 1175 -23.28 -45.11 6.27
C ILE A 1175 -22.72 -46.09 7.32
N ASN A 1176 -21.80 -45.68 8.18
CA ASN A 1176 -21.23 -46.57 9.20
C ASN A 1176 -22.29 -47.09 10.17
N ASN A 1177 -23.23 -46.25 10.60
CA ASN A 1177 -24.30 -46.66 11.51
C ASN A 1177 -25.29 -47.61 10.81
N LEU A 1178 -25.59 -47.39 9.53
CA LEU A 1178 -26.42 -48.28 8.72
C LEU A 1178 -25.73 -49.63 8.47
N LEU A 1179 -24.39 -49.65 8.34
CA LEU A 1179 -23.60 -50.87 8.21
C LEU A 1179 -23.57 -51.68 9.50
N VAL A 1180 -23.52 -51.03 10.67
CA VAL A 1180 -23.68 -51.70 11.96
C VAL A 1180 -25.09 -52.28 12.10
N ALA A 1181 -26.12 -51.51 11.75
CA ALA A 1181 -27.50 -51.99 11.79
C ALA A 1181 -27.77 -53.15 10.80
N LEU A 1182 -26.96 -53.27 9.74
CA LEU A 1182 -27.01 -54.40 8.80
C LEU A 1182 -26.60 -55.75 9.45
N LEU A 1183 -25.80 -55.71 10.51
CA LEU A 1183 -25.41 -56.90 11.30
C LEU A 1183 -26.56 -57.42 12.18
N GLY A 1184 -27.54 -56.57 12.51
CA GLY A 1184 -28.67 -56.89 13.39
C GLY A 1184 -29.87 -57.58 12.70
N VAL A 1185 -30.94 -57.75 13.48
CA VAL A 1185 -32.24 -58.30 13.00
C VAL A 1185 -32.90 -57.34 12.00
N GLU A 1186 -32.69 -56.04 12.18
CA GLU A 1186 -33.16 -54.94 11.34
C GLU A 1186 -32.53 -54.94 9.93
N GLY A 1187 -31.36 -55.57 9.77
CA GLY A 1187 -30.56 -55.47 8.56
C GLY A 1187 -31.23 -55.98 7.27
N LYS A 1188 -32.33 -56.75 7.36
CA LYS A 1188 -33.13 -57.12 6.18
C LYS A 1188 -33.76 -55.91 5.48
N HIS A 1189 -34.19 -54.93 6.26
CA HIS A 1189 -34.92 -53.74 5.80
C HIS A 1189 -33.97 -52.60 5.39
N ILE A 1190 -32.69 -52.67 5.78
CA ILE A 1190 -31.67 -51.64 5.50
C ILE A 1190 -30.94 -51.89 4.17
N VAL A 1191 -30.92 -53.14 3.70
CA VAL A 1191 -30.26 -53.53 2.43
C VAL A 1191 -30.85 -52.77 1.23
N SER A 1192 -32.16 -52.60 1.18
CA SER A 1192 -32.84 -51.87 0.09
C SER A 1192 -32.41 -50.39 0.05
N LEU A 1193 -32.27 -49.75 1.21
CA LEU A 1193 -31.74 -48.40 1.36
C LEU A 1193 -30.29 -48.31 0.87
N LEU A 1194 -29.40 -49.23 1.30
CA LEU A 1194 -28.01 -49.21 0.87
C LEU A 1194 -27.86 -49.46 -0.64
N ILE A 1195 -28.74 -50.28 -1.23
CA ILE A 1195 -28.79 -50.46 -2.69
C ILE A 1195 -29.23 -49.16 -3.38
N ALA A 1196 -30.24 -48.46 -2.85
CA ALA A 1196 -30.68 -47.17 -3.37
C ALA A 1196 -29.56 -46.10 -3.29
N ILE A 1197 -28.79 -46.09 -2.19
CA ILE A 1197 -27.61 -45.23 -2.04
C ILE A 1197 -26.53 -45.64 -3.05
N SER A 1198 -26.23 -46.94 -3.20
CA SER A 1198 -25.21 -47.42 -4.15
C SER A 1198 -25.50 -47.02 -5.60
N ARG A 1199 -26.78 -46.86 -5.96
CA ARG A 1199 -27.21 -46.48 -7.30
C ARG A 1199 -26.87 -45.03 -7.61
N GLN A 1200 -26.88 -44.13 -6.63
CA GLN A 1200 -26.59 -42.70 -6.81
C GLN A 1200 -25.18 -42.31 -6.35
N PHE A 1201 -24.68 -42.91 -5.28
CA PHE A 1201 -23.41 -42.61 -4.62
C PHE A 1201 -22.63 -43.91 -4.34
N PRO A 1202 -22.03 -44.54 -5.38
CA PRO A 1202 -21.35 -45.83 -5.24
C PRO A 1202 -20.03 -45.75 -4.45
N VAL A 1203 -19.25 -44.68 -4.63
CA VAL A 1203 -17.88 -44.55 -4.07
C VAL A 1203 -17.87 -44.47 -2.54
N PRO A 1204 -18.68 -43.63 -1.86
CA PRO A 1204 -18.68 -43.54 -0.40
C PRO A 1204 -19.09 -44.84 0.31
N LEU A 1205 -19.88 -45.68 -0.36
CA LEU A 1205 -20.40 -46.93 0.19
C LEU A 1205 -19.45 -48.12 -0.06
N TYR A 1206 -18.72 -48.12 -1.18
CA TYR A 1206 -17.96 -49.29 -1.63
C TYR A 1206 -16.88 -49.74 -0.65
N LEU A 1207 -16.02 -48.82 -0.20
CA LEU A 1207 -14.88 -49.16 0.68
C LEU A 1207 -15.34 -49.64 2.07
N PRO A 1208 -16.27 -48.94 2.77
CA PRO A 1208 -16.79 -49.42 4.06
C PRO A 1208 -17.48 -50.80 3.97
N VAL A 1209 -18.27 -51.05 2.92
CA VAL A 1209 -18.92 -52.36 2.75
C VAL A 1209 -17.88 -53.45 2.42
N ARG A 1210 -16.86 -53.14 1.61
CA ARG A 1210 -15.76 -54.08 1.31
C ARG A 1210 -14.99 -54.46 2.57
N GLN A 1211 -14.66 -53.49 3.42
CA GLN A 1211 -13.99 -53.72 4.70
C GLN A 1211 -14.85 -54.58 5.63
N LEU A 1212 -16.15 -54.27 5.74
CA LEU A 1212 -17.07 -55.07 6.55
C LEU A 1212 -17.20 -56.50 6.01
N CYS A 1213 -17.30 -56.69 4.69
CA CYS A 1213 -17.28 -58.01 4.05
C CYS A 1213 -15.99 -58.79 4.37
N ALA A 1214 -14.83 -58.14 4.33
CA ALA A 1214 -13.56 -58.78 4.65
C ALA A 1214 -13.50 -59.21 6.13
N ALA A 1215 -13.96 -58.35 7.04
CA ALA A 1215 -14.06 -58.65 8.46
C ALA A 1215 -15.03 -59.82 8.74
N LEU A 1216 -16.21 -59.82 8.13
CA LEU A 1216 -17.21 -60.87 8.33
C LEU A 1216 -16.76 -62.23 7.77
N LYS A 1217 -15.96 -62.26 6.70
CA LYS A 1217 -15.38 -63.51 6.17
C LYS A 1217 -14.42 -64.20 7.15
N ALA A 1218 -13.86 -63.46 8.11
CA ALA A 1218 -12.98 -64.02 9.14
C ALA A 1218 -13.77 -64.67 10.31
N GLU A 1219 -15.08 -64.40 10.45
CA GLU A 1219 -15.90 -64.93 11.54
C GLU A 1219 -16.78 -66.12 11.10
N PRO A 1220 -16.80 -67.25 11.83
CA PRO A 1220 -17.51 -68.47 11.43
C PRO A 1220 -19.04 -68.43 11.56
N ASN A 1221 -19.63 -67.46 12.28
CA ASN A 1221 -21.09 -67.38 12.56
C ASN A 1221 -21.84 -66.26 11.80
N SER A 1222 -21.21 -65.63 10.79
CA SER A 1222 -21.68 -64.40 10.15
C SER A 1222 -22.32 -64.59 8.76
N GLN A 1223 -22.77 -65.80 8.39
CA GLN A 1223 -23.20 -66.08 7.00
C GLN A 1223 -24.36 -65.21 6.50
N GLN A 1224 -25.35 -64.89 7.34
CA GLN A 1224 -26.45 -64.01 6.95
C GLN A 1224 -26.02 -62.55 6.71
N PRO A 1225 -25.31 -61.87 7.62
CA PRO A 1225 -24.82 -60.51 7.36
C PRO A 1225 -23.82 -60.46 6.21
N LEU A 1226 -22.97 -61.48 6.06
CA LEU A 1226 -22.05 -61.58 4.92
C LEU A 1226 -22.79 -61.61 3.57
N TRP A 1227 -23.88 -62.39 3.48
CA TRP A 1227 -24.72 -62.43 2.28
C TRP A 1227 -25.34 -61.06 1.97
N ARG A 1228 -25.81 -60.34 3.00
CA ARG A 1228 -26.39 -58.99 2.84
C ARG A 1228 -25.36 -57.98 2.32
N CYS A 1229 -24.15 -57.94 2.91
CA CYS A 1229 -23.08 -57.05 2.44
C CYS A 1229 -22.64 -57.40 1.01
N SER A 1230 -22.52 -58.70 0.69
CA SER A 1230 -22.15 -59.17 -0.65
C SER A 1230 -23.21 -58.79 -1.70
N ASN A 1231 -24.50 -58.83 -1.35
CA ASN A 1231 -25.58 -58.40 -2.23
C ASN A 1231 -25.50 -56.90 -2.53
N VAL A 1232 -25.24 -56.06 -1.52
CA VAL A 1232 -25.06 -54.60 -1.72
C VAL A 1232 -23.87 -54.31 -2.64
N LEU A 1233 -22.72 -54.98 -2.46
CA LEU A 1233 -21.55 -54.83 -3.33
C LEU A 1233 -21.82 -55.29 -4.76
N HIS A 1234 -22.48 -56.44 -4.94
CA HIS A 1234 -22.80 -56.95 -6.26
C HIS A 1234 -23.69 -55.96 -7.01
N ARG A 1235 -24.75 -55.48 -6.37
CA ARG A 1235 -25.65 -54.48 -6.95
C ARG A 1235 -24.95 -53.15 -7.24
N ALA A 1236 -24.04 -52.71 -6.37
CA ALA A 1236 -23.24 -51.52 -6.62
C ALA A 1236 -22.36 -51.67 -7.88
N LYS A 1237 -21.70 -52.83 -8.04
CA LYS A 1237 -20.91 -53.17 -9.24
C LYS A 1237 -21.79 -53.29 -10.49
N ASP A 1238 -23.00 -53.84 -10.38
CA ASP A 1238 -23.94 -53.90 -11.51
C ASP A 1238 -24.33 -52.51 -12.01
N PHE A 1239 -24.52 -51.55 -11.11
CA PHE A 1239 -24.87 -50.17 -11.50
C PHE A 1239 -23.68 -49.36 -12.01
N HIS A 1240 -22.48 -49.56 -11.45
CA HIS A 1240 -21.31 -48.68 -11.63
C HIS A 1240 -20.00 -49.46 -11.84
N ALA A 1241 -20.00 -50.44 -12.75
CA ALA A 1241 -18.89 -51.37 -12.95
C ALA A 1241 -17.56 -50.67 -13.27
N ALA A 1242 -17.54 -49.73 -14.22
CA ALA A 1242 -16.30 -49.09 -14.67
C ALA A 1242 -15.63 -48.25 -13.57
N THR A 1243 -16.41 -47.47 -12.83
CA THR A 1243 -15.89 -46.59 -11.77
C THR A 1243 -15.45 -47.39 -10.54
N LEU A 1244 -16.21 -48.42 -10.16
CA LEU A 1244 -15.85 -49.25 -9.01
C LEU A 1244 -14.66 -50.18 -9.31
N ASN A 1245 -14.54 -50.71 -10.52
CA ASN A 1245 -13.37 -51.51 -10.91
C ASN A 1245 -12.09 -50.66 -10.96
N ALA A 1246 -12.18 -49.41 -11.46
CA ALA A 1246 -11.05 -48.49 -11.43
C ALA A 1246 -10.66 -48.10 -10.00
N TYR A 1247 -11.66 -47.84 -9.14
CA TYR A 1247 -11.44 -47.55 -7.73
C TYR A 1247 -10.85 -48.75 -6.97
N GLU A 1248 -11.30 -49.96 -7.29
CA GLU A 1248 -10.78 -51.23 -6.75
C GLU A 1248 -9.32 -51.44 -7.15
N ALA A 1249 -8.96 -51.24 -8.42
CA ALA A 1249 -7.57 -51.33 -8.88
C ALA A 1249 -6.65 -50.32 -8.17
N LEU A 1250 -7.16 -49.11 -7.90
CA LEU A 1250 -6.42 -48.07 -7.18
C LEU A 1250 -6.23 -48.44 -5.70
N CYS A 1251 -7.27 -48.94 -5.03
CA CYS A 1251 -7.15 -49.43 -3.66
C CYS A 1251 -6.17 -50.61 -3.55
N ASP A 1252 -6.23 -51.54 -4.49
CA ASP A 1252 -5.36 -52.72 -4.51
C ASP A 1252 -3.90 -52.30 -4.77
N GLY A 1253 -3.66 -51.36 -5.70
CA GLY A 1253 -2.32 -50.80 -5.95
C GLY A 1253 -1.74 -49.98 -4.78
N LEU A 1254 -2.56 -49.25 -4.03
CA LEU A 1254 -2.12 -48.58 -2.80
C LEU A 1254 -1.83 -49.58 -1.68
N SER A 1255 -2.61 -50.65 -1.57
CA SER A 1255 -2.38 -51.70 -0.56
C SER A 1255 -1.09 -52.49 -0.82
N SER A 1256 -0.66 -52.64 -2.07
CA SER A 1256 0.63 -53.23 -2.40
C SER A 1256 1.82 -52.30 -2.11
N LEU A 1257 1.63 -50.98 -2.22
CA LEU A 1257 2.67 -49.98 -1.91
C LEU A 1257 2.93 -49.78 -0.40
N SER A 1258 2.01 -50.19 0.48
CA SER A 1258 2.21 -50.12 1.93
C SER A 1258 2.91 -51.35 2.54
N LEU A 1259 3.27 -52.33 1.71
CA LEU A 1259 3.95 -53.56 2.10
C LEU A 1259 5.43 -53.62 1.65
N ASP A 1260 5.87 -52.65 0.85
CA ASP A 1260 7.29 -52.33 0.57
C ASP A 1260 7.71 -51.10 1.38
#